data_AF-A0A966R2C4-F1
#
_entry.id   AF-A0A966R2C4-F1
#
_cell.length_a   1.000
_cell.length_b   1.000
_cell.length_c   1.000
_cell.angle_alpha   90.00
_cell.angle_beta   90.00
_cell.angle_gamma   90.00
#
_symmetry.space_group_name_H-M   'P 1'
#
loop_
_entity.id
_entity.type
_entity.pdbx_description
1 polymer ?
#
loop_
_entity_poly.entity_id
_entity_poly.type
_entity_poly.pdbx_seq_one_letter_code
_entity_poly.pdbx_strand_id
1 'polypeptide(L)'
;MTVTTYTNDGTDPPVDLRITHTRAESRQNIEDRVVLASKRTPGMILFHPTEKRFIDIVALFDRLYKSRSGKKKIAGKWVPYTDPRPTVAIVDLYREILGKGYDPGLHRFFTLYLSKALASLVDHDREFRVSFEQEIADLPLETFSGVYTFNNERLACPREARRIRDCLLRNLESLRSAIQREDETLQEIRDRVATLQEESSELENTDPLEIVREETNGSIISFSARTEKTTGQVFNGLVLDAFPVASYRGFFRVAAPQGRFQGLDISETTTDEALRVFDHEGRVLFYLENAAAGLSGQAVLFRNGSVPDEDGLARFLDLSVRDTQTVGIMRDVVYRHAGRGIDPAVFAFLAMNDPLFAKFIRVNDTEKISKANHSVFLYYIDPTDKEIRTDLRVGWTRSGSRIGNLTAVLYPMLGEHNRHATLARIARSGGERSVRAFQDILGRLLRMYENRSEELVATFTSLLPSFAPYEPVAREAREDTAHPRLSRDIFVPEYTRACQGPKPVPITDAEAGRIDDDAMKMRFPPVARGDIVPRWYKCPSEKWRGKAYRYPGLIMLSSPNHPFGYAPCCYKETHKNTKEVMDDIRFFVEHGAYRESFRTISVAALPKKRPVETDSHIIQYIGQEGSLPAEIRLFMKALFPSRSFRRIGCSPWKMDSLLGCLEFRRALASADKTMRSPQDLRQRLLGLPLEVAYQQNYDHGMAGLRAVLEAMNAVLDFRRLVRLVEEFYKVALFVFSRDAQGRIDYVIPEFYRQHLATFEDVVRSRPVVFLLEHESELHYELLIGRPDVDPGAPYETAFPCTGEVYHVLSKTLLSFTGDRLSTARLYTPLSASVLAPLITAQMIDVYGKCRGLVVASRFTILLKDPIAPLAVREHAGEPPLPTNEALHEFLREHGLSERSVFRRHNLLVAVVRDFLDLYFLATGEDSAPTAGGRDTRKTCIDVFSVLRDPTDVVARTSDRLRLAMVLKEAVIFFFSSFLHEKRSALGRHAIQELVHSFFEGCVRFVPERDLPYGSIHDLHPRIQRTLHETLLLDNRMLLPADIETKIRYYLGWFAGYEPETVEKFRELLEFPSYYMFCDDFSPLPRHVLQTSLLPFHDTRETVHETVPLAAVVVPNGRLFFYLNPPETPRPVPYFAFVEEDEGRGLAAAAHFVHHRRLPAEPEEEKDEEVDYETWSEAGGWPRSRDSRFYVYPRGRDAVYLLPIEK
;
A
#
# COMPACT_ATOMS: atom_id res chain seq x y z
N MET A 1 18.62 26.99 30.42
CA MET A 1 17.69 27.71 29.53
C MET A 1 17.07 28.80 30.38
N THR A 2 17.39 30.07 30.11
CA THR A 2 16.88 31.22 30.88
C THR A 2 15.50 31.56 30.33
N VAL A 3 14.45 31.46 31.14
CA VAL A 3 13.10 31.89 30.78
C VAL A 3 12.87 33.23 31.46
N THR A 4 12.78 34.29 30.66
CA THR A 4 12.43 35.64 31.14
C THR A 4 10.94 35.84 30.87
N THR A 5 10.12 35.96 31.91
CA THR A 5 8.71 36.36 31.79
C THR A 5 8.57 37.84 32.15
N TYR A 6 7.98 38.63 31.25
CA TYR A 6 7.54 39.99 31.54
C TYR A 6 6.08 39.97 32.00
N THR A 7 5.79 40.52 33.16
CA THR A 7 4.42 40.88 33.58
C THR A 7 4.12 42.31 33.13
N ASN A 8 2.87 42.56 32.74
CA ASN A 8 2.45 43.80 32.06
C ASN A 8 2.41 45.06 32.94
N ASP A 9 2.74 44.97 34.23
CA ASP A 9 2.67 46.11 35.14
C ASP A 9 4.10 46.41 35.63
N GLY A 10 4.73 47.39 34.99
CA GLY A 10 6.18 47.68 35.09
C GLY A 10 6.64 48.31 36.40
N THR A 11 6.52 47.64 37.54
CA THR A 11 7.02 48.16 38.82
C THR A 11 7.85 47.21 39.71
N ASP A 12 8.10 45.95 39.33
CA ASP A 12 8.96 45.08 40.15
C ASP A 12 10.22 44.56 39.42
N PRO A 13 11.38 44.47 40.11
CA PRO A 13 12.60 43.94 39.53
C PRO A 13 12.57 42.41 39.38
N PRO A 14 13.30 41.83 38.41
CA PRO A 14 13.24 40.40 38.10
C PRO A 14 13.78 39.54 39.24
N VAL A 15 13.01 38.53 39.65
CA VAL A 15 13.43 37.51 40.62
C VAL A 15 14.18 36.39 39.90
N ASP A 16 15.40 36.12 40.34
CA ASP A 16 16.30 35.10 39.78
C ASP A 16 15.94 33.70 40.34
N LEU A 17 15.20 32.90 39.55
CA LEU A 17 14.84 31.52 39.92
C LEU A 17 15.92 30.53 39.46
N ARG A 18 16.80 30.12 40.40
CA ARG A 18 17.73 29.01 40.19
C ARG A 18 17.01 27.67 40.31
N ILE A 19 16.88 26.95 39.19
CA ILE A 19 16.48 25.54 39.18
C ILE A 19 17.74 24.69 39.46
N THR A 20 17.83 24.14 40.66
CA THR A 20 18.80 23.09 41.03
C THR A 20 18.27 21.72 40.63
N HIS A 21 19.01 21.00 39.80
CA HIS A 21 18.77 19.57 39.55
C HIS A 21 19.14 18.76 40.80
N THR A 22 18.15 18.35 41.60
CA THR A 22 18.32 17.30 42.59
C THR A 22 18.14 15.93 41.92
N ARG A 23 19.24 15.20 41.84
CA ARG A 23 19.32 13.81 41.40
C ARG A 23 19.27 12.92 42.65
N ALA A 24 18.09 12.54 43.11
CA ALA A 24 17.90 11.50 44.11
C ALA A 24 16.46 10.97 44.02
N GLU A 25 16.31 9.68 44.33
CA GLU A 25 15.04 8.94 44.41
C GLU A 25 14.41 8.45 43.08
N SER A 26 14.95 7.35 42.56
CA SER A 26 14.14 6.18 42.14
C SER A 26 15.05 5.05 41.65
N ARG A 27 15.78 4.45 42.59
CA ARG A 27 16.56 3.21 42.36
C ARG A 27 15.84 1.95 42.84
N GLN A 28 14.52 2.03 43.08
CA GLN A 28 13.75 0.98 43.76
C GLN A 28 12.54 0.46 42.96
N ASN A 29 12.52 0.59 41.63
CA ASN A 29 11.42 0.04 40.80
C ASN A 29 11.88 -0.55 39.45
N ILE A 30 13.16 -0.93 39.33
CA ILE A 30 13.74 -1.62 38.15
C ILE A 30 14.38 -2.94 38.60
N GLU A 31 13.67 -3.73 39.41
CA GLU A 31 14.09 -5.12 39.72
C GLU A 31 13.01 -6.19 39.46
N ASP A 32 11.77 -5.84 39.06
CA ASP A 32 10.69 -6.83 38.93
C ASP A 32 10.18 -7.14 37.51
N ARG A 33 10.91 -6.79 36.43
CA ARG A 33 10.46 -7.11 35.05
C ARG A 33 11.55 -7.53 34.07
N VAL A 34 12.43 -8.46 34.46
CA VAL A 34 13.26 -9.22 33.49
C VAL A 34 13.26 -10.71 33.83
N VAL A 35 12.18 -11.40 33.48
CA VAL A 35 12.15 -12.86 33.31
C VAL A 35 11.39 -13.18 32.03
N LEU A 36 12.13 -13.69 31.03
CA LEU A 36 11.76 -14.39 29.78
C LEU A 36 12.21 -13.71 28.48
N ALA A 37 13.47 -13.93 28.12
CA ALA A 37 13.89 -14.45 26.80
C ALA A 37 15.43 -14.47 26.71
N SER A 38 16.05 -15.64 26.86
CA SER A 38 17.47 -15.82 26.52
C SER A 38 17.64 -17.09 25.69
N LYS A 39 18.10 -16.92 24.44
CA LYS A 39 18.88 -17.91 23.69
C LYS A 39 20.27 -17.27 23.47
N ARG A 40 21.30 -17.97 23.96
CA ARG A 40 22.71 -17.56 24.00
C ARG A 40 23.48 -18.01 22.76
N THR A 41 24.45 -17.18 22.36
CA THR A 41 25.74 -17.57 21.76
C THR A 41 26.85 -16.93 22.64
N PRO A 42 27.97 -17.60 22.97
CA PRO A 42 28.92 -17.07 23.95
C PRO A 42 30.03 -16.21 23.33
N GLY A 43 30.46 -15.21 24.10
CA GLY A 43 31.45 -14.20 23.74
C GLY A 43 32.91 -14.64 23.77
N MET A 44 33.73 -13.84 23.09
CA MET A 44 35.18 -13.92 22.95
C MET A 44 35.87 -13.19 24.12
N ILE A 45 36.86 -13.82 24.77
CA ILE A 45 37.73 -13.18 25.77
C ILE A 45 39.09 -12.93 25.12
N LEU A 46 39.54 -11.67 25.10
CA LEU A 46 40.87 -11.26 24.61
C LEU A 46 41.86 -11.20 25.78
N PHE A 47 43.02 -11.86 25.64
CA PHE A 47 44.20 -11.68 26.48
C PHE A 47 45.30 -10.94 25.70
N HIS A 48 45.98 -9.99 26.33
CA HIS A 48 47.10 -9.24 25.75
C HIS A 48 48.44 -9.97 26.03
N PRO A 49 49.30 -10.25 25.03
CA PRO A 49 50.57 -10.95 25.26
C PRO A 49 51.76 -9.99 25.25
N THR A 50 52.51 -9.89 26.36
CA THR A 50 53.80 -9.19 26.40
C THR A 50 54.98 -10.07 26.82
N GLU A 51 54.79 -11.38 27.02
CA GLU A 51 55.90 -12.26 27.37
C GLU A 51 56.46 -13.03 26.15
N LYS A 52 57.70 -12.69 25.78
CA LYS A 52 58.50 -13.30 24.70
C LYS A 52 58.54 -14.84 24.73
N ARG A 53 58.43 -15.45 25.91
CA ARG A 53 58.38 -16.91 26.10
C ARG A 53 57.12 -17.56 25.52
N PHE A 54 55.98 -16.87 25.54
CA PHE A 54 54.73 -17.38 24.95
C PHE A 54 54.82 -17.42 23.41
N ILE A 55 55.51 -16.45 22.82
CA ILE A 55 55.75 -16.38 21.37
C ILE A 55 56.67 -17.52 20.92
N ASP A 56 57.72 -17.84 21.69
CA ASP A 56 58.63 -18.95 21.36
C ASP A 56 57.93 -20.31 21.42
N ILE A 57 57.01 -20.50 22.38
CA ILE A 57 56.18 -21.71 22.48
C ILE A 57 55.19 -21.79 21.31
N VAL A 58 54.47 -20.70 21.00
CA VAL A 58 53.54 -20.66 19.87
C VAL A 58 54.26 -20.88 18.52
N ALA A 59 55.48 -20.37 18.35
CA ALA A 59 56.30 -20.57 17.15
C ALA A 59 56.89 -21.99 17.03
N LEU A 60 57.12 -22.69 18.15
CA LEU A 60 57.46 -24.11 18.16
C LEU A 60 56.23 -24.96 17.83
N PHE A 61 55.06 -24.57 18.35
CA PHE A 61 53.78 -25.23 18.09
C PHE A 61 53.30 -25.06 16.63
N ASP A 62 53.47 -23.89 16.03
CA ASP A 62 53.14 -23.64 14.62
C ASP A 62 54.03 -24.47 13.68
N ARG A 63 55.30 -24.70 14.07
CA ARG A 63 56.20 -25.61 13.34
C ARG A 63 55.77 -27.07 13.41
N LEU A 64 55.30 -27.54 14.56
CA LEU A 64 54.79 -28.91 14.72
C LEU A 64 53.45 -29.11 14.01
N TYR A 65 52.54 -28.12 14.05
CA TYR A 65 51.25 -28.16 13.37
C TYR A 65 51.40 -28.13 11.85
N LYS A 66 52.30 -27.30 11.30
CA LYS A 66 52.62 -27.27 9.86
C LYS A 66 53.30 -28.55 9.38
N SER A 67 53.97 -29.31 10.25
CA SER A 67 54.52 -30.63 9.87
C SER A 67 53.44 -31.70 9.67
N ARG A 68 52.23 -31.54 10.26
CA ARG A 68 51.08 -32.46 10.12
C ARG A 68 50.17 -32.18 8.92
N SER A 69 50.24 -31.00 8.29
CA SER A 69 49.36 -30.63 7.18
C SER A 69 49.84 -31.10 5.79
N GLY A 70 50.99 -31.76 5.71
CA GLY A 70 51.47 -32.39 4.47
C GLY A 70 50.74 -33.70 4.16
N LYS A 71 49.86 -33.71 3.17
CA LYS A 71 49.26 -34.94 2.63
C LYS A 71 50.24 -35.61 1.66
N LYS A 72 50.40 -36.94 1.72
CA LYS A 72 51.10 -37.72 0.69
C LYS A 72 50.09 -38.59 -0.05
N LYS A 73 50.23 -38.66 -1.38
CA LYS A 73 49.36 -39.43 -2.25
C LYS A 73 49.96 -40.82 -2.44
N ILE A 74 49.27 -41.86 -1.99
CA ILE A 74 49.67 -43.27 -2.17
C ILE A 74 48.50 -43.95 -2.87
N ALA A 75 48.76 -44.61 -4.01
CA ALA A 75 47.75 -45.25 -4.85
C ALA A 75 46.51 -44.37 -5.18
N GLY A 76 46.75 -43.10 -5.51
CA GLY A 76 45.70 -42.18 -5.99
C GLY A 76 44.84 -41.53 -4.90
N LYS A 77 44.91 -41.97 -3.64
CA LYS A 77 44.19 -41.34 -2.52
C LYS A 77 45.15 -40.63 -1.56
N TRP A 78 44.65 -39.54 -0.96
CA TRP A 78 45.40 -38.74 0.01
C TRP A 78 45.19 -39.32 1.41
N VAL A 79 46.27 -39.67 2.11
CA VAL A 79 46.21 -40.23 3.47
C VAL A 79 47.05 -39.35 4.42
N PRO A 80 46.56 -39.01 5.63
CA PRO A 80 47.31 -38.23 6.61
C PRO A 80 48.42 -39.08 7.29
N TYR A 81 49.50 -38.41 7.72
CA TYR A 81 50.68 -39.03 8.32
C TYR A 81 50.42 -39.40 9.79
N THR A 82 50.51 -40.69 10.15
CA THR A 82 50.41 -41.16 11.55
C THR A 82 51.77 -41.65 12.05
N ASP A 83 52.56 -40.73 12.62
CA ASP A 83 53.72 -41.07 13.44
C ASP A 83 53.41 -40.71 14.91
N PRO A 84 53.43 -41.67 15.86
CA PRO A 84 53.08 -41.44 17.27
C PRO A 84 54.20 -40.76 18.10
N ARG A 85 55.39 -40.56 17.53
CA ARG A 85 56.53 -39.90 18.21
C ARG A 85 56.28 -38.49 18.81
N PRO A 86 55.36 -37.65 18.32
CA PRO A 86 55.10 -36.33 18.93
C PRO A 86 54.46 -36.41 20.32
N THR A 87 53.73 -37.48 20.64
CA THR A 87 52.98 -37.60 21.90
C THR A 87 53.91 -37.84 23.09
N VAL A 88 54.96 -38.65 22.89
CA VAL A 88 56.04 -38.87 23.87
C VAL A 88 56.79 -37.56 24.12
N ALA A 89 57.05 -36.76 23.08
CA ALA A 89 57.69 -35.46 23.21
C ALA A 89 56.83 -34.43 23.98
N ILE A 90 55.49 -34.48 23.89
CA ILE A 90 54.59 -33.58 24.65
C ILE A 90 54.55 -33.97 26.13
N VAL A 91 54.54 -35.26 26.44
CA VAL A 91 54.58 -35.76 27.83
C VAL A 91 55.94 -35.46 28.48
N ASP A 92 57.04 -35.61 27.74
CA ASP A 92 58.37 -35.27 28.23
C ASP A 92 58.59 -33.75 28.37
N LEU A 93 58.03 -32.94 27.46
CA LEU A 93 58.00 -31.48 27.60
C LEU A 93 57.17 -31.05 28.83
N TYR A 94 56.06 -31.75 29.12
CA TYR A 94 55.26 -31.51 30.31
C TYR A 94 56.01 -31.86 31.60
N ARG A 95 56.80 -32.95 31.61
CA ARG A 95 57.72 -33.27 32.71
C ARG A 95 58.82 -32.21 32.88
N GLU A 96 59.36 -31.69 31.78
CA GLU A 96 60.39 -30.64 31.83
C GLU A 96 59.85 -29.31 32.38
N ILE A 97 58.60 -28.95 32.02
CA ILE A 97 57.91 -27.76 32.52
C ILE A 97 57.60 -27.90 34.02
N LEU A 98 57.17 -29.07 34.48
CA LEU A 98 56.91 -29.32 35.90
C LEU A 98 58.20 -29.31 36.76
N GLY A 99 59.36 -29.63 36.17
CA GLY A 99 60.66 -29.60 36.84
C GLY A 99 61.23 -28.19 37.12
N LYS A 100 60.67 -27.13 36.52
CA LYS A 100 61.24 -25.75 36.55
C LYS A 100 60.40 -24.72 37.35
N GLY A 101 59.40 -25.18 38.10
CA GLY A 101 58.54 -24.33 38.96
C GLY A 101 57.10 -24.25 38.44
N TYR A 102 56.14 -24.43 39.33
CA TYR A 102 54.73 -24.65 39.00
C TYR A 102 53.95 -23.33 38.82
N ASP A 103 53.40 -23.10 37.63
CA ASP A 103 52.40 -22.05 37.36
C ASP A 103 50.99 -22.69 37.27
N PRO A 104 50.07 -22.36 38.19
CA PRO A 104 48.70 -22.90 38.22
C PRO A 104 47.85 -22.54 36.99
N GLY A 105 48.09 -21.38 36.37
CA GLY A 105 47.39 -20.93 35.17
C GLY A 105 47.81 -21.72 33.94
N LEU A 106 49.12 -21.96 33.80
CA LEU A 106 49.67 -22.77 32.71
C LEU A 106 49.24 -24.24 32.83
N HIS A 107 49.21 -24.79 34.05
CA HIS A 107 48.73 -26.14 34.32
C HIS A 107 47.26 -26.31 33.93
N ARG A 108 46.40 -25.35 34.32
CA ARG A 108 44.97 -25.39 33.99
C ARG A 108 44.72 -25.27 32.49
N PHE A 109 45.50 -24.45 31.78
CA PHE A 109 45.45 -24.34 30.33
C PHE A 109 45.91 -25.64 29.64
N PHE A 110 47.02 -26.23 30.08
CA PHE A 110 47.53 -27.49 29.53
C PHE A 110 46.58 -28.66 29.79
N THR A 111 45.97 -28.76 30.97
CA THR A 111 45.00 -29.83 31.26
C THR A 111 43.74 -29.71 30.39
N LEU A 112 43.28 -28.49 30.10
CA LEU A 112 42.16 -28.21 29.19
C LEU A 112 42.52 -28.45 27.71
N TYR A 113 43.77 -28.23 27.34
CA TYR A 113 44.26 -28.48 25.99
C TYR A 113 44.55 -29.97 25.77
N LEU A 114 45.15 -30.65 26.74
CA LEU A 114 45.39 -32.09 26.71
C LEU A 114 44.07 -32.85 26.65
N SER A 115 43.03 -32.41 27.37
CA SER A 115 41.69 -33.01 27.27
C SER A 115 41.05 -32.81 25.88
N LYS A 116 41.24 -31.64 25.24
CA LYS A 116 40.78 -31.40 23.86
C LYS A 116 41.60 -32.14 22.80
N ALA A 117 42.92 -32.21 22.96
CA ALA A 117 43.82 -32.93 22.07
C ALA A 117 43.59 -34.45 22.17
N LEU A 118 43.35 -34.97 23.38
CA LEU A 118 42.96 -36.36 23.60
C LEU A 118 41.57 -36.65 23.02
N ALA A 119 40.59 -35.75 23.16
CA ALA A 119 39.29 -35.90 22.51
C ALA A 119 39.42 -36.01 20.97
N SER A 120 40.28 -35.18 20.36
CA SER A 120 40.56 -35.23 18.92
C SER A 120 41.34 -36.48 18.45
N LEU A 121 42.12 -37.11 19.32
CA LEU A 121 42.90 -38.32 19.01
C LEU A 121 42.07 -39.60 19.16
N VAL A 122 41.09 -39.58 20.08
CA VAL A 122 40.20 -40.71 20.39
C VAL A 122 39.12 -40.92 19.30
N ASP A 123 38.83 -39.90 18.50
CA ASP A 123 37.86 -39.99 17.39
C ASP A 123 38.30 -40.90 16.22
N HIS A 124 39.54 -41.43 16.21
CA HIS A 124 40.08 -42.14 15.03
C HIS A 124 40.56 -43.58 15.28
N ASP A 125 40.60 -44.08 16.53
CA ASP A 125 41.00 -45.47 16.81
C ASP A 125 40.35 -46.02 18.09
N ARG A 126 39.47 -47.02 17.92
CA ARG A 126 38.70 -47.67 18.99
C ARG A 126 39.58 -48.58 19.87
N GLU A 127 40.67 -49.15 19.34
CA GLU A 127 41.58 -50.02 20.10
C GLU A 127 42.54 -49.22 20.97
N PHE A 128 43.08 -48.10 20.44
CA PHE A 128 43.91 -47.17 21.21
C PHE A 128 43.17 -46.63 22.44
N ARG A 129 41.85 -46.40 22.30
CA ARG A 129 40.99 -45.88 23.37
C ARG A 129 40.83 -46.85 24.55
N VAL A 130 40.60 -48.14 24.29
CA VAL A 130 40.45 -49.16 25.35
C VAL A 130 41.78 -49.30 26.10
N SER A 131 42.90 -49.31 25.38
CA SER A 131 44.25 -49.32 25.98
C SER A 131 44.52 -48.10 26.86
N PHE A 132 44.12 -46.90 26.41
CA PHE A 132 44.36 -45.64 27.13
C PHE A 132 43.47 -45.49 28.37
N GLU A 133 42.21 -45.96 28.31
CA GLU A 133 41.31 -46.01 29.46
C GLU A 133 41.83 -47.00 30.53
N GLN A 134 42.37 -48.15 30.11
CA GLN A 134 43.03 -49.11 31.00
C GLN A 134 44.28 -48.49 31.62
N GLU A 135 45.14 -47.86 30.82
CA GLU A 135 46.35 -47.19 31.31
C GLU A 135 46.03 -46.08 32.33
N ILE A 136 45.06 -45.20 32.06
CA ILE A 136 44.68 -44.13 33.03
C ILE A 136 44.05 -44.71 34.30
N ALA A 137 43.29 -45.81 34.20
CA ALA A 137 42.72 -46.48 35.36
C ALA A 137 43.79 -47.18 36.22
N ASP A 138 44.84 -47.71 35.57
CA ASP A 138 45.94 -48.43 36.19
C ASP A 138 47.08 -47.53 36.67
N LEU A 139 47.10 -46.24 36.28
CA LEU A 139 48.08 -45.27 36.78
C LEU A 139 47.95 -45.07 38.30
N PRO A 140 49.04 -45.26 39.08
CA PRO A 140 49.03 -45.04 40.53
C PRO A 140 48.60 -43.60 40.88
N LEU A 141 47.88 -43.42 41.99
CA LEU A 141 47.40 -42.10 42.44
C LEU A 141 48.53 -41.09 42.64
N GLU A 142 49.75 -41.55 42.93
CA GLU A 142 50.94 -40.69 43.04
C GLU A 142 51.28 -39.99 41.73
N THR A 143 50.94 -40.58 40.58
CA THR A 143 51.21 -40.03 39.24
C THR A 143 50.45 -38.72 38.97
N PHE A 144 49.31 -38.53 39.64
CA PHE A 144 48.49 -37.32 39.55
C PHE A 144 48.79 -36.31 40.67
N SER A 145 49.72 -36.63 41.57
CA SER A 145 50.14 -35.71 42.62
C SER A 145 51.23 -34.77 42.10
N GLY A 146 50.83 -33.57 41.69
CA GLY A 146 51.77 -32.47 41.48
C GLY A 146 52.44 -32.13 42.82
N VAL A 147 53.77 -32.12 42.86
CA VAL A 147 54.55 -31.80 44.06
C VAL A 147 54.31 -30.34 44.45
N TYR A 148 53.55 -30.11 45.52
CA TYR A 148 53.51 -28.81 46.19
C TYR A 148 54.71 -28.72 47.14
N THR A 149 55.62 -27.77 46.91
CA THR A 149 56.58 -27.34 47.93
C THR A 149 56.21 -25.94 48.38
N PHE A 150 55.66 -25.84 49.59
CA PHE A 150 55.70 -24.62 50.39
C PHE A 150 56.28 -25.03 51.75
N ASN A 151 57.46 -24.50 52.09
CA ASN A 151 58.17 -24.74 53.35
C ASN A 151 58.58 -26.19 53.70
N ASN A 152 59.28 -26.88 52.80
CA ASN A 152 60.11 -28.07 53.10
C ASN A 152 59.47 -29.28 53.83
N GLU A 153 58.15 -29.37 53.97
CA GLU A 153 57.48 -30.61 54.36
C GLU A 153 56.63 -31.15 53.21
N ARG A 154 56.93 -32.38 52.76
CA ARG A 154 56.18 -33.08 51.71
C ARG A 154 54.86 -33.60 52.29
N LEU A 155 53.75 -32.93 51.99
CA LEU A 155 52.40 -33.47 52.18
C LEU A 155 51.74 -33.64 50.81
N ALA A 156 51.76 -34.87 50.28
CA ALA A 156 50.90 -35.25 49.17
C ALA A 156 49.45 -35.20 49.65
N CYS A 157 48.56 -34.47 48.96
CA CYS A 157 47.13 -34.43 49.28
C CYS A 157 46.38 -35.43 48.38
N PRO A 158 46.04 -36.65 48.84
CA PRO A 158 45.44 -37.70 48.01
C PRO A 158 44.03 -37.33 47.52
N ARG A 159 43.38 -36.35 48.18
CA ARG A 159 42.05 -35.85 47.82
C ARG A 159 42.02 -35.13 46.49
N GLU A 160 43.07 -34.41 46.12
CA GLU A 160 43.10 -33.63 44.87
C GLU A 160 43.41 -34.51 43.65
N ALA A 161 44.37 -35.43 43.79
CA ALA A 161 44.65 -36.44 42.78
C ALA A 161 43.41 -37.30 42.46
N ARG A 162 42.66 -37.71 43.50
CA ARG A 162 41.39 -38.44 43.32
C ARG A 162 40.34 -37.57 42.61
N ARG A 163 40.24 -36.27 42.96
CA ARG A 163 39.32 -35.33 42.30
C ARG A 163 39.61 -35.14 40.80
N ILE A 164 40.88 -35.08 40.41
CA ILE A 164 41.31 -34.95 39.00
C ILE A 164 40.99 -36.23 38.24
N ARG A 165 41.31 -37.40 38.81
CA ARG A 165 40.95 -38.70 38.21
C ARG A 165 39.44 -38.83 38.01
N ASP A 166 38.64 -38.51 39.02
CA ASP A 166 37.17 -38.57 38.95
C ASP A 166 36.60 -37.53 37.98
N CYS A 167 37.27 -36.40 37.77
CA CYS A 167 36.90 -35.41 36.74
C CYS A 167 37.17 -35.94 35.32
N LEU A 168 38.33 -36.57 35.10
CA LEU A 168 38.68 -37.19 33.83
C LEU A 168 37.73 -38.35 33.48
N LEU A 169 37.40 -39.20 34.45
CA LEU A 169 36.45 -40.29 34.28
C LEU A 169 35.04 -39.77 33.93
N ARG A 170 34.55 -38.72 34.61
CA ARG A 170 33.24 -38.10 34.26
C ARG A 170 33.23 -37.44 32.88
N ASN A 171 34.34 -36.83 32.47
CA ASN A 171 34.45 -36.27 31.12
C ASN A 171 34.49 -37.37 30.05
N LEU A 172 35.16 -38.50 30.32
CA LEU A 172 35.15 -39.69 29.44
C LEU A 172 33.74 -40.30 29.34
N GLU A 173 32.99 -40.34 30.43
CA GLU A 173 31.61 -40.82 30.46
C GLU A 173 30.67 -39.89 29.67
N SER A 174 30.85 -38.57 29.80
CA SER A 174 30.14 -37.57 28.99
C SER A 174 30.46 -37.72 27.49
N LEU A 175 31.72 -38.03 27.15
CA LEU A 175 32.16 -38.30 25.78
C LEU A 175 31.54 -39.61 25.25
N ARG A 176 31.43 -40.67 26.07
CA ARG A 176 30.72 -41.91 25.71
C ARG A 176 29.26 -41.64 25.37
N SER A 177 28.55 -40.85 26.18
CA SER A 177 27.16 -40.48 25.88
C SER A 177 27.02 -39.64 24.62
N ALA A 178 27.99 -38.76 24.31
CA ALA A 178 27.97 -37.98 23.07
C ALA A 178 28.18 -38.87 21.83
N ILE A 179 29.13 -39.81 21.90
CA ILE A 179 29.43 -40.75 20.80
C ILE A 179 28.28 -41.74 20.61
N GLN A 180 27.67 -42.24 21.68
CA GLN A 180 26.50 -43.11 21.57
C GLN A 180 25.35 -42.40 20.83
N ARG A 181 25.11 -41.11 21.13
CA ARG A 181 24.13 -40.31 20.38
C ARG A 181 24.53 -40.12 18.92
N GLU A 182 25.83 -39.98 18.64
CA GLU A 182 26.33 -39.86 17.27
C GLU A 182 26.18 -41.17 16.49
N ASP A 183 26.48 -42.32 17.10
CA ASP A 183 26.26 -43.65 16.51
C ASP A 183 24.77 -43.93 16.29
N GLU A 184 23.90 -43.58 17.25
CA GLU A 184 22.45 -43.64 17.11
C GLU A 184 21.97 -42.75 15.96
N THR A 185 22.51 -41.54 15.84
CA THR A 185 22.21 -40.61 14.73
C THR A 185 22.71 -41.15 13.39
N LEU A 186 23.91 -41.75 13.35
CA LEU A 186 24.48 -42.33 12.13
C LEU A 186 23.72 -43.57 11.68
N GLN A 187 23.25 -44.39 12.61
CA GLN A 187 22.41 -45.53 12.30
C GLN A 187 21.04 -45.07 11.79
N GLU A 188 20.42 -44.07 12.43
CA GLU A 188 19.19 -43.44 11.93
C GLU A 188 19.38 -42.89 10.50
N ILE A 189 20.52 -42.24 10.22
CA ILE A 189 20.86 -41.76 8.88
C ILE A 189 21.01 -42.92 7.89
N ARG A 190 21.69 -44.01 8.27
CA ARG A 190 21.88 -45.18 7.38
C ARG A 190 20.56 -45.87 7.07
N ASP A 191 19.72 -46.09 8.08
CA ASP A 191 18.40 -46.69 7.93
C ASP A 191 17.54 -45.82 7.03
N ARG A 192 17.58 -44.49 7.24
CA ARG A 192 16.88 -43.52 6.39
C ARG A 192 17.40 -43.49 4.96
N VAL A 193 18.72 -43.64 4.74
CA VAL A 193 19.31 -43.76 3.40
C VAL A 193 18.86 -45.04 2.72
N ALA A 194 18.80 -46.17 3.43
CA ALA A 194 18.33 -47.44 2.88
C ALA A 194 16.85 -47.35 2.47
N THR A 195 15.99 -46.80 3.33
CA THR A 195 14.58 -46.55 3.01
C THR A 195 14.43 -45.63 1.79
N LEU A 196 15.20 -44.54 1.71
CA LEU A 196 15.17 -43.64 0.55
C LEU A 196 15.65 -44.30 -0.75
N GLN A 197 16.57 -45.27 -0.67
CA GLN A 197 17.03 -46.05 -1.83
C GLN A 197 15.97 -47.03 -2.31
N GLU A 198 15.27 -47.69 -1.39
CA GLU A 198 14.15 -48.57 -1.70
C GLU A 198 12.99 -47.79 -2.32
N GLU A 199 12.60 -46.67 -1.71
CA GLU A 199 11.55 -45.77 -2.23
C GLU A 199 11.93 -45.20 -3.62
N SER A 200 13.19 -44.82 -3.83
CA SER A 200 13.67 -44.37 -5.14
C SER A 200 13.57 -45.47 -6.19
N SER A 201 13.89 -46.71 -5.79
CA SER A 201 13.80 -47.87 -6.68
C SER A 201 12.34 -48.21 -7.01
N GLU A 202 11.42 -48.09 -6.06
CA GLU A 202 9.97 -48.26 -6.29
C GLU A 202 9.47 -47.26 -7.32
N LEU A 203 9.86 -45.98 -7.22
CA LEU A 203 9.48 -44.95 -8.17
C LEU A 203 10.06 -45.22 -9.57
N GLU A 204 11.35 -45.56 -9.66
CA GLU A 204 12.03 -45.86 -10.93
C GLU A 204 11.41 -47.07 -11.66
N ASN A 205 10.93 -48.06 -10.91
CA ASN A 205 10.28 -49.25 -11.45
C ASN A 205 8.79 -49.06 -11.78
N THR A 206 8.17 -47.95 -11.35
CA THR A 206 6.77 -47.67 -11.63
C THR A 206 6.63 -46.92 -12.95
N ASP A 207 5.93 -47.48 -13.93
CA ASP A 207 5.66 -46.78 -15.20
C ASP A 207 4.74 -45.57 -14.99
N PRO A 208 5.04 -44.41 -15.62
CA PRO A 208 4.19 -43.23 -15.51
C PRO A 208 2.79 -43.46 -16.10
N LEU A 209 1.79 -42.72 -15.61
CA LEU A 209 0.49 -42.63 -16.29
C LEU A 209 0.63 -42.10 -17.72
N GLU A 210 -0.22 -42.59 -18.62
CA GLU A 210 -0.28 -42.13 -20.00
C GLU A 210 -0.75 -40.66 -20.06
N ILE A 211 0.06 -39.82 -20.71
CA ILE A 211 -0.33 -38.44 -21.04
C ILE A 211 -1.10 -38.46 -22.36
N VAL A 212 -2.39 -38.15 -22.31
CA VAL A 212 -3.28 -38.22 -23.48
C VAL A 212 -3.40 -36.91 -24.23
N ARG A 213 -3.10 -35.80 -23.54
CA ARG A 213 -3.12 -34.45 -24.12
C ARG A 213 -2.09 -33.59 -23.42
N GLU A 214 -1.31 -32.90 -24.23
CA GLU A 214 -0.31 -31.93 -23.79
C GLU A 214 -0.48 -30.67 -24.63
N GLU A 215 -0.82 -29.53 -24.01
CA GLU A 215 -1.01 -28.26 -24.70
C GLU A 215 -0.25 -27.14 -24.00
N THR A 216 0.63 -26.47 -24.74
CA THR A 216 1.32 -25.28 -24.22
C THR A 216 0.39 -24.08 -24.34
N ASN A 217 -0.02 -23.55 -23.19
CA ASN A 217 -0.96 -22.44 -23.08
C ASN A 217 -0.25 -21.07 -23.16
N GLY A 218 1.05 -21.06 -22.89
CA GLY A 218 1.87 -19.87 -23.05
C GLY A 218 3.26 -20.03 -22.47
N SER A 219 4.02 -18.94 -22.48
CA SER A 219 5.39 -18.88 -22.02
C SER A 219 5.61 -17.65 -21.16
N ILE A 220 6.53 -17.76 -20.21
CA ILE A 220 7.08 -16.62 -19.49
C ILE A 220 8.44 -16.32 -20.12
N ILE A 221 8.59 -15.11 -20.65
CA ILE A 221 9.85 -14.65 -21.22
C ILE A 221 10.47 -13.60 -20.32
N SER A 222 11.80 -13.62 -20.21
CA SER A 222 12.58 -12.47 -19.78
C SER A 222 13.13 -11.80 -21.03
N PHE A 223 13.17 -10.48 -21.03
CA PHE A 223 13.68 -9.73 -22.17
C PHE A 223 14.43 -8.49 -21.71
N SER A 224 15.26 -7.98 -22.60
CA SER A 224 15.87 -6.65 -22.50
C SER A 224 15.32 -5.78 -23.62
N ALA A 225 15.29 -4.47 -23.43
CA ALA A 225 15.02 -3.54 -24.50
C ALA A 225 16.08 -2.44 -24.44
N ARG A 226 16.91 -2.33 -25.48
CA ARG A 226 17.84 -1.19 -25.60
C ARG A 226 17.05 0.02 -26.04
N THR A 227 16.66 0.84 -25.07
CA THR A 227 15.83 2.01 -25.28
C THR A 227 16.27 3.13 -24.36
N GLU A 228 16.02 4.36 -24.80
CA GLU A 228 16.19 5.54 -23.96
C GLU A 228 14.99 5.73 -23.03
N LYS A 229 13.82 5.14 -23.37
CA LYS A 229 12.60 5.22 -22.57
C LYS A 229 12.81 4.67 -21.15
N THR A 230 12.20 5.31 -20.15
CA THR A 230 12.06 4.76 -18.79
C THR A 230 10.75 4.00 -18.61
N THR A 231 10.60 3.29 -17.50
CA THR A 231 9.31 2.66 -17.12
C THR A 231 8.19 3.67 -17.03
N GLY A 232 8.44 4.89 -16.50
CA GLY A 232 7.47 5.98 -16.48
C GLY A 232 7.04 6.45 -17.89
N GLN A 233 7.96 6.54 -18.84
CA GLN A 233 7.63 6.89 -20.23
C GLN A 233 6.84 5.79 -20.93
N VAL A 234 7.17 4.51 -20.67
CA VAL A 234 6.38 3.38 -21.18
C VAL A 234 4.98 3.37 -20.58
N PHE A 235 4.86 3.59 -19.26
CA PHE A 235 3.56 3.72 -18.57
C PHE A 235 2.74 4.88 -19.14
N ASN A 236 3.38 5.99 -19.53
CA ASN A 236 2.70 7.12 -20.13
C ASN A 236 2.02 6.78 -21.47
N GLY A 237 2.71 6.04 -22.34
CA GLY A 237 2.22 5.65 -23.66
C GLY A 237 1.37 4.39 -23.70
N LEU A 238 1.16 3.73 -22.55
CA LEU A 238 0.55 2.40 -22.50
C LEU A 238 -0.95 2.45 -22.79
N VAL A 239 -1.36 1.77 -23.87
CA VAL A 239 -2.78 1.58 -24.25
C VAL A 239 -3.23 0.19 -23.77
N LEU A 240 -4.26 0.18 -22.92
CA LEU A 240 -4.80 -1.00 -22.26
C LEU A 240 -6.13 -1.41 -22.91
N ASP A 241 -6.10 -2.33 -23.88
CA ASP A 241 -7.33 -2.81 -24.54
C ASP A 241 -7.83 -4.16 -23.99
N ALA A 242 -6.89 -5.01 -23.58
CA ALA A 242 -7.15 -6.37 -23.08
C ALA A 242 -6.64 -6.58 -21.65
N PHE A 243 -6.06 -5.53 -21.05
CA PHE A 243 -5.51 -5.54 -19.71
C PHE A 243 -6.20 -4.50 -18.86
N PRO A 244 -6.69 -4.88 -17.67
CA PRO A 244 -7.48 -3.96 -16.88
C PRO A 244 -6.71 -2.86 -16.17
N VAL A 245 -5.50 -3.14 -15.67
CA VAL A 245 -4.76 -2.19 -14.81
C VAL A 245 -3.27 -2.25 -15.11
N ALA A 246 -2.63 -1.10 -15.28
CA ALA A 246 -1.19 -0.95 -15.13
C ALA A 246 -0.87 -0.13 -13.88
N SER A 247 0.24 -0.43 -13.21
CA SER A 247 0.73 0.36 -12.08
C SER A 247 2.19 0.77 -12.27
N TYR A 248 2.53 1.97 -11.81
CA TYR A 248 3.89 2.48 -11.76
C TYR A 248 4.01 3.48 -10.61
N ARG A 249 4.93 3.28 -9.65
CA ARG A 249 5.17 4.19 -8.50
C ARG A 249 3.91 4.63 -7.74
N GLY A 250 2.92 3.74 -7.61
CA GLY A 250 1.63 4.04 -6.97
C GLY A 250 0.60 4.72 -7.87
N PHE A 251 0.97 5.12 -9.10
CA PHE A 251 0.01 5.48 -10.13
C PHE A 251 -0.59 4.22 -10.74
N PHE A 252 -1.85 4.30 -11.11
CA PHE A 252 -2.61 3.27 -11.77
C PHE A 252 -3.24 3.85 -13.02
N ARG A 253 -3.05 3.16 -14.14
CA ARG A 253 -3.75 3.41 -15.39
C ARG A 253 -4.75 2.27 -15.56
N VAL A 254 -6.04 2.60 -15.61
CA VAL A 254 -7.12 1.61 -15.69
C VAL A 254 -7.86 1.78 -17.00
N ALA A 255 -8.05 0.69 -17.75
CA ALA A 255 -8.94 0.67 -18.89
C ALA A 255 -10.40 0.60 -18.42
N ALA A 256 -11.23 1.58 -18.79
CA ALA A 256 -12.67 1.53 -18.53
C ALA A 256 -13.32 0.43 -19.40
N PRO A 257 -14.22 -0.42 -18.84
CA PRO A 257 -15.51 0.05 -18.31
C PRO A 257 -15.77 -0.34 -16.85
N GLN A 258 -16.42 0.56 -16.12
CA GLN A 258 -16.65 0.47 -14.67
C GLN A 258 -17.39 -0.82 -14.27
N GLY A 259 -16.84 -1.57 -13.31
CA GLY A 259 -17.59 -2.62 -12.59
C GLY A 259 -16.80 -3.86 -12.18
N ARG A 260 -15.75 -4.25 -12.91
CA ARG A 260 -15.05 -5.53 -12.66
C ARG A 260 -13.91 -5.49 -11.63
N PHE A 261 -13.55 -4.32 -11.11
CA PHE A 261 -12.44 -4.17 -10.15
C PHE A 261 -12.86 -4.17 -8.68
N GLN A 262 -14.15 -4.33 -8.37
CA GLN A 262 -14.61 -4.44 -6.99
C GLN A 262 -14.05 -5.71 -6.33
N GLY A 263 -13.11 -5.52 -5.40
CA GLY A 263 -12.53 -6.58 -4.58
C GLY A 263 -11.11 -7.03 -4.95
N LEU A 264 -10.45 -6.35 -5.90
CA LEU A 264 -9.01 -6.53 -6.08
C LEU A 264 -8.27 -5.88 -4.90
N ASP A 265 -7.83 -6.71 -3.97
CA ASP A 265 -6.94 -6.30 -2.90
C ASP A 265 -5.54 -6.05 -3.48
N ILE A 266 -5.30 -4.80 -3.90
CA ILE A 266 -3.99 -4.30 -4.37
C ILE A 266 -3.36 -3.41 -3.27
N SER A 267 -3.82 -3.53 -2.02
CA SER A 267 -3.35 -2.75 -0.86
C SER A 267 -1.86 -2.86 -0.53
N GLU A 268 -1.13 -3.82 -1.10
CA GLU A 268 0.34 -3.79 -1.14
C GLU A 268 0.80 -3.09 -2.42
N THR A 269 0.62 -1.78 -2.46
CA THR A 269 1.45 -0.93 -3.34
C THR A 269 2.89 -1.14 -2.92
N THR A 270 3.59 -2.06 -3.59
CA THR A 270 5.04 -2.06 -3.52
C THR A 270 5.50 -0.72 -4.09
N THR A 271 6.27 0.01 -3.32
CA THR A 271 6.86 1.31 -3.71
C THR A 271 7.99 1.13 -4.73
N ASP A 272 8.01 0.02 -5.48
CA ASP A 272 9.06 -0.26 -6.45
C ASP A 272 8.85 0.54 -7.74
N GLU A 273 9.95 0.85 -8.41
CA GLU A 273 9.99 1.68 -9.61
C GLU A 273 9.60 0.92 -10.89
N ALA A 274 9.03 -0.28 -10.71
CA ALA A 274 8.67 -1.15 -11.81
C ALA A 274 7.29 -0.80 -12.37
N LEU A 275 7.19 -0.82 -13.69
CA LEU A 275 5.92 -0.86 -14.38
C LEU A 275 5.38 -2.29 -14.30
N ARG A 276 4.16 -2.43 -13.80
CA ARG A 276 3.44 -3.69 -13.75
C ARG A 276 2.14 -3.57 -14.51
N VAL A 277 1.72 -4.65 -15.15
CA VAL A 277 0.40 -4.75 -15.78
C VAL A 277 -0.27 -5.99 -15.25
N PHE A 278 -1.51 -5.84 -14.80
CA PHE A 278 -2.30 -6.87 -14.18
C PHE A 278 -3.43 -7.31 -15.09
N ASP A 279 -3.82 -8.57 -14.98
CA ASP A 279 -5.11 -9.04 -15.49
C ASP A 279 -6.26 -8.81 -14.51
N HIS A 280 -7.46 -9.27 -14.88
CA HIS A 280 -8.69 -9.06 -14.11
C HIS A 280 -8.73 -9.91 -12.82
N GLU A 281 -7.84 -10.90 -12.71
CA GLU A 281 -7.65 -11.72 -11.51
C GLU A 281 -6.52 -11.16 -10.62
N GLY A 282 -5.92 -10.03 -11.00
CA GLY A 282 -4.82 -9.39 -10.27
C GLY A 282 -3.46 -10.04 -10.51
N ARG A 283 -3.32 -10.88 -11.56
CA ARG A 283 -2.03 -11.48 -11.91
C ARG A 283 -1.15 -10.51 -12.65
N VAL A 284 0.11 -10.40 -12.23
CA VAL A 284 1.12 -9.61 -12.97
C VAL A 284 1.43 -10.32 -14.29
N LEU A 285 1.02 -9.73 -15.42
CA LEU A 285 1.31 -10.23 -16.75
C LEU A 285 2.60 -9.63 -17.33
N PHE A 286 2.84 -8.36 -17.04
CA PHE A 286 4.07 -7.69 -17.44
C PHE A 286 4.72 -7.08 -16.21
N TYR A 287 6.03 -7.25 -16.13
CA TYR A 287 6.90 -6.61 -15.16
C TYR A 287 8.04 -5.98 -15.94
N LEU A 288 8.24 -4.67 -15.79
CA LEU A 288 9.27 -3.93 -16.49
C LEU A 288 9.98 -3.03 -15.49
N GLU A 289 11.31 -3.06 -15.47
CA GLU A 289 12.14 -2.21 -14.63
C GLU A 289 13.19 -1.49 -15.48
N ASN A 290 13.66 -0.35 -14.96
CA ASN A 290 14.80 0.34 -15.55
C ASN A 290 16.05 -0.55 -15.39
N ALA A 291 16.86 -0.66 -16.44
CA ALA A 291 18.15 -1.35 -16.44
C ALA A 291 19.24 -0.42 -16.97
N ALA A 292 20.53 -0.63 -16.70
CA ALA A 292 21.57 0.30 -17.16
C ALA A 292 21.53 0.60 -18.67
N ALA A 293 21.43 -0.44 -19.51
CA ALA A 293 21.43 -0.33 -20.98
C ALA A 293 20.04 -0.16 -21.63
N GLY A 294 18.99 0.02 -20.84
CA GLY A 294 17.64 0.28 -21.34
C GLY A 294 16.57 -0.10 -20.33
N LEU A 295 15.72 -1.07 -20.68
CA LEU A 295 14.74 -1.67 -19.79
C LEU A 295 14.97 -3.18 -19.75
N SER A 296 14.65 -3.80 -18.62
CA SER A 296 14.58 -5.26 -18.50
C SER A 296 13.22 -5.65 -17.97
N GLY A 297 12.68 -6.75 -18.45
CA GLY A 297 11.35 -7.16 -18.04
C GLY A 297 11.10 -8.64 -18.14
N GLN A 298 9.93 -9.01 -17.63
CA GLN A 298 9.33 -10.31 -17.84
C GLN A 298 7.90 -10.13 -18.33
N ALA A 299 7.48 -11.05 -19.18
CA ALA A 299 6.15 -11.05 -19.77
C ALA A 299 5.56 -12.45 -19.80
N VAL A 300 4.27 -12.54 -19.51
CA VAL A 300 3.45 -13.73 -19.73
C VAL A 300 2.82 -13.62 -21.11
N LEU A 301 3.23 -14.49 -22.02
CA LEU A 301 2.70 -14.58 -23.37
C LEU A 301 1.72 -15.74 -23.43
N PHE A 302 0.43 -15.45 -23.52
CA PHE A 302 -0.61 -16.47 -23.68
C PHE A 302 -0.88 -16.71 -25.15
N ARG A 303 -0.92 -17.96 -25.58
CA ARG A 303 -1.16 -18.32 -26.99
C ARG A 303 -2.44 -17.69 -27.56
N ASN A 304 -3.46 -17.51 -26.73
CA ASN A 304 -4.76 -16.91 -27.08
C ASN A 304 -4.98 -15.55 -26.41
N GLY A 305 -3.92 -14.90 -25.93
CA GLY A 305 -3.98 -13.57 -25.31
C GLY A 305 -3.84 -12.44 -26.31
N SER A 306 -4.03 -11.20 -25.85
CA SER A 306 -3.77 -9.98 -26.63
C SER A 306 -2.30 -9.76 -26.98
N VAL A 307 -1.41 -10.39 -26.20
CA VAL A 307 0.04 -10.35 -26.40
C VAL A 307 0.53 -11.80 -26.52
N PRO A 308 0.35 -12.42 -27.70
CA PRO A 308 0.61 -13.85 -27.88
C PRO A 308 2.08 -14.20 -28.08
N ASP A 309 2.88 -13.23 -28.53
CA ASP A 309 4.27 -13.41 -28.95
C ASP A 309 5.12 -12.16 -28.63
N GLU A 310 6.42 -12.26 -28.93
CA GLU A 310 7.40 -11.18 -28.71
C GLU A 310 7.08 -9.92 -29.53
N ASP A 311 6.58 -10.07 -30.75
CA ASP A 311 6.19 -8.95 -31.62
C ASP A 311 4.96 -8.22 -31.06
N GLY A 312 3.99 -8.97 -30.54
CA GLY A 312 2.85 -8.44 -29.80
C GLY A 312 3.31 -7.66 -28.57
N LEU A 313 4.31 -8.18 -27.85
CA LEU A 313 4.88 -7.50 -26.68
C LEU A 313 5.59 -6.20 -27.06
N ALA A 314 6.41 -6.25 -28.12
CA ALA A 314 7.11 -5.09 -28.66
C ALA A 314 6.14 -3.97 -29.08
N ARG A 315 5.04 -4.32 -29.78
CA ARG A 315 3.99 -3.38 -30.14
C ARG A 315 3.24 -2.84 -28.92
N PHE A 316 2.91 -3.70 -27.96
CA PHE A 316 2.18 -3.33 -26.75
C PHE A 316 2.97 -2.35 -25.87
N LEU A 317 4.27 -2.57 -25.70
CA LEU A 317 5.13 -1.68 -24.91
C LEU A 317 5.67 -0.49 -25.71
N ASP A 318 5.48 -0.47 -27.04
CA ASP A 318 6.14 0.45 -27.97
C ASP A 318 7.68 0.47 -27.77
N LEU A 319 8.27 -0.73 -27.79
CA LEU A 319 9.70 -1.00 -27.54
C LEU A 319 10.28 -2.01 -28.54
N SER A 320 11.56 -1.86 -28.87
CA SER A 320 12.34 -2.90 -29.56
C SER A 320 12.86 -3.94 -28.56
N VAL A 321 12.10 -5.03 -28.38
CA VAL A 321 12.45 -6.16 -27.51
C VAL A 321 13.65 -6.93 -28.07
N ARG A 322 14.60 -7.29 -27.21
CA ARG A 322 15.85 -8.03 -27.52
C ARG A 322 16.19 -9.00 -26.39
N ASP A 323 17.18 -9.85 -26.66
CA ASP A 323 17.73 -10.82 -25.69
C ASP A 323 16.65 -11.65 -25.00
N THR A 324 15.61 -12.02 -25.74
CA THR A 324 14.48 -12.76 -25.19
C THR A 324 14.92 -14.17 -24.81
N GLN A 325 14.58 -14.57 -23.58
CA GLN A 325 14.80 -15.91 -23.08
C GLN A 325 13.51 -16.43 -22.46
N THR A 326 13.05 -17.60 -22.89
CA THR A 326 11.98 -18.32 -22.19
C THR A 326 12.50 -18.76 -20.82
N VAL A 327 12.01 -18.10 -19.77
CA VAL A 327 12.34 -18.39 -18.37
C VAL A 327 11.25 -19.20 -17.68
N GLY A 328 10.09 -19.34 -18.33
CA GLY A 328 9.12 -20.34 -17.92
C GLY A 328 8.09 -20.74 -18.96
N ILE A 329 7.37 -21.83 -18.66
CA ILE A 329 6.39 -22.45 -19.55
C ILE A 329 5.10 -22.68 -18.78
N MET A 330 3.97 -22.39 -19.42
CA MET A 330 2.62 -22.70 -18.94
C MET A 330 2.03 -23.79 -19.83
N ARG A 331 1.53 -24.86 -19.23
CA ARG A 331 1.14 -26.05 -19.98
C ARG A 331 0.02 -26.82 -19.28
N ASP A 332 -0.95 -27.28 -20.05
CA ASP A 332 -1.99 -28.20 -19.58
C ASP A 332 -1.59 -29.62 -19.99
N VAL A 333 -1.54 -30.52 -19.01
CA VAL A 333 -1.19 -31.95 -19.19
C VAL A 333 -2.34 -32.80 -18.67
N VAL A 334 -2.85 -33.73 -19.47
CA VAL A 334 -3.94 -34.63 -19.08
C VAL A 334 -3.41 -36.05 -18.91
N TYR A 335 -3.46 -36.57 -17.69
CA TYR A 335 -3.12 -37.96 -17.37
C TYR A 335 -4.37 -38.83 -17.39
N ARG A 336 -4.29 -39.99 -18.06
CA ARG A 336 -5.35 -41.00 -18.07
C ARG A 336 -5.14 -41.99 -16.93
N HIS A 337 -6.21 -42.21 -16.15
CA HIS A 337 -6.27 -43.23 -15.11
C HIS A 337 -6.83 -44.53 -15.70
N ALA A 338 -6.24 -45.66 -15.31
CA ALA A 338 -6.78 -46.99 -15.58
C ALA A 338 -7.92 -47.35 -14.59
N GLY A 339 -7.83 -46.82 -13.36
CA GLY A 339 -8.80 -47.04 -12.30
C GLY A 339 -9.57 -45.78 -11.93
N ARG A 340 -9.71 -45.56 -10.63
CA ARG A 340 -10.35 -44.38 -10.08
C ARG A 340 -9.47 -43.14 -10.28
N GLY A 341 -10.07 -42.01 -10.64
CA GLY A 341 -9.37 -40.72 -10.66
C GLY A 341 -8.96 -40.26 -9.27
N ILE A 342 -8.15 -39.20 -9.20
CA ILE A 342 -7.67 -38.69 -7.92
C ILE A 342 -8.82 -38.18 -7.03
N ASP A 343 -8.81 -38.63 -5.77
CA ASP A 343 -9.47 -37.95 -4.67
C ASP A 343 -8.50 -36.90 -4.09
N PRO A 344 -8.85 -35.60 -4.10
CA PRO A 344 -7.98 -34.54 -3.63
C PRO A 344 -7.50 -34.70 -2.19
N ALA A 345 -8.33 -35.22 -1.29
CA ALA A 345 -7.98 -35.37 0.13
C ALA A 345 -7.02 -36.55 0.33
N VAL A 346 -7.27 -37.68 -0.34
CA VAL A 346 -6.38 -38.85 -0.28
C VAL A 346 -5.03 -38.54 -0.93
N PHE A 347 -5.04 -37.85 -2.09
CA PHE A 347 -3.81 -37.45 -2.75
C PHE A 347 -3.01 -36.44 -1.91
N ALA A 348 -3.68 -35.44 -1.32
CA ALA A 348 -3.02 -34.49 -0.43
C ALA A 348 -2.44 -35.17 0.82
N PHE A 349 -3.14 -36.17 1.37
CA PHE A 349 -2.62 -36.97 2.48
C PHE A 349 -1.30 -37.66 2.12
N LEU A 350 -1.23 -38.32 0.95
CA LEU A 350 0.02 -38.90 0.47
C LEU A 350 1.09 -37.82 0.28
N ALA A 351 0.77 -36.72 -0.39
CA ALA A 351 1.73 -35.64 -0.62
C ALA A 351 2.30 -35.02 0.67
N MET A 352 1.56 -35.06 1.78
CA MET A 352 2.01 -34.54 3.07
C MET A 352 2.70 -35.58 3.96
N ASN A 353 2.30 -36.86 3.88
CA ASN A 353 2.69 -37.88 4.85
C ASN A 353 3.53 -39.02 4.27
N ASP A 354 3.46 -39.27 2.96
CA ASP A 354 4.30 -40.24 2.28
C ASP A 354 5.68 -39.59 1.98
N PRO A 355 6.80 -40.13 2.51
CA PRO A 355 8.12 -39.54 2.34
C PRO A 355 8.53 -39.37 0.88
N LEU A 356 8.14 -40.32 0.02
CA LEU A 356 8.45 -40.29 -1.40
C LEU A 356 7.65 -39.19 -2.10
N PHE A 357 6.36 -39.04 -1.83
CA PHE A 357 5.58 -37.94 -2.42
C PHE A 357 6.09 -36.58 -1.92
N ALA A 358 6.31 -36.43 -0.61
CA ALA A 358 6.76 -35.18 0.01
C ALA A 358 8.14 -34.71 -0.47
N LYS A 359 8.96 -35.64 -0.98
CA LYS A 359 10.26 -35.35 -1.63
C LYS A 359 10.10 -34.51 -2.89
N PHE A 360 9.05 -34.76 -3.67
CA PHE A 360 8.85 -34.13 -4.98
C PHE A 360 7.71 -33.11 -5.00
N ILE A 361 6.67 -33.29 -4.19
CA ILE A 361 5.45 -32.51 -4.25
C ILE A 361 5.13 -31.96 -2.87
N ARG A 362 4.81 -30.68 -2.80
CA ARG A 362 4.19 -30.06 -1.62
C ARG A 362 2.82 -29.51 -2.01
N VAL A 363 1.84 -29.65 -1.13
CA VAL A 363 0.48 -29.14 -1.34
C VAL A 363 0.34 -27.80 -0.63
N ASN A 364 -0.30 -26.83 -1.29
CA ASN A 364 -0.74 -25.62 -0.60
C ASN A 364 -2.14 -25.82 0.00
N ASP A 365 -2.23 -25.96 1.32
CA ASP A 365 -3.52 -26.09 2.03
C ASP A 365 -4.08 -24.74 2.53
N THR A 366 -3.39 -23.62 2.26
CA THR A 366 -3.90 -22.28 2.66
C THR A 366 -5.12 -21.85 1.84
N GLU A 367 -5.19 -22.26 0.56
CA GLU A 367 -6.42 -22.20 -0.21
C GLU A 367 -7.28 -23.40 0.17
N LYS A 368 -8.06 -23.23 1.23
CA LYS A 368 -9.00 -24.21 1.80
C LYS A 368 -9.48 -25.20 0.73
N ILE A 369 -9.22 -26.49 0.93
CA ILE A 369 -9.96 -27.61 0.31
C ILE A 369 -11.43 -27.48 0.74
N SER A 370 -12.10 -26.45 0.24
CA SER A 370 -13.52 -26.25 0.41
C SER A 370 -14.19 -27.31 -0.45
N LYS A 371 -15.28 -27.89 0.05
CA LYS A 371 -16.08 -28.91 -0.69
C LYS A 371 -16.55 -28.47 -2.09
N ALA A 372 -16.29 -27.23 -2.50
CA ALA A 372 -16.68 -26.69 -3.80
C ALA A 372 -15.58 -26.76 -4.87
N ASN A 373 -14.30 -26.72 -4.48
CA ASN A 373 -13.16 -26.74 -5.40
C ASN A 373 -12.31 -27.98 -5.12
N HIS A 374 -12.51 -29.02 -5.92
CA HIS A 374 -11.78 -30.30 -5.82
C HIS A 374 -10.40 -30.25 -6.51
N SER A 375 -9.76 -29.09 -6.51
CA SER A 375 -8.44 -28.89 -7.10
C SER A 375 -7.34 -29.06 -6.07
N VAL A 376 -6.20 -29.64 -6.46
CA VAL A 376 -5.02 -29.73 -5.60
C VAL A 376 -3.93 -28.79 -6.12
N PHE A 377 -3.57 -27.77 -5.33
CA PHE A 377 -2.48 -26.86 -5.66
C PHE A 377 -1.15 -27.46 -5.21
N LEU A 378 -0.24 -27.63 -6.17
CA LEU A 378 1.02 -28.32 -5.99
C LEU A 378 2.23 -27.42 -6.28
N TYR A 379 3.26 -27.63 -5.47
CA TYR A 379 4.62 -27.18 -5.67
C TYR A 379 5.49 -28.39 -5.99
N TYR A 380 6.08 -28.43 -7.18
CA TYR A 380 7.02 -29.46 -7.56
C TYR A 380 8.45 -29.02 -7.23
N ILE A 381 9.19 -29.90 -6.57
CA ILE A 381 10.60 -29.74 -6.23
C ILE A 381 11.36 -30.83 -6.99
N ASP A 382 12.24 -30.41 -7.89
CA ASP A 382 13.19 -31.30 -8.54
C ASP A 382 14.41 -31.46 -7.61
N PRO A 383 14.62 -32.62 -6.97
CA PRO A 383 15.75 -32.82 -6.07
C PRO A 383 17.11 -32.78 -6.80
N THR A 384 17.12 -32.88 -8.14
CA THR A 384 18.34 -32.78 -8.94
C THR A 384 18.72 -31.34 -9.25
N ASP A 385 17.77 -30.40 -9.14
CA ASP A 385 17.98 -29.00 -9.41
C ASP A 385 18.40 -28.26 -8.14
N LYS A 386 19.69 -27.90 -8.07
CA LYS A 386 20.26 -27.19 -6.92
C LYS A 386 19.91 -25.70 -6.90
N GLU A 387 19.45 -25.15 -8.01
CA GLU A 387 19.14 -23.73 -8.16
C GLU A 387 17.64 -23.55 -8.36
N ILE A 388 16.89 -23.43 -7.26
CA ILE A 388 15.51 -22.95 -7.34
C ILE A 388 15.58 -21.52 -7.89
N ARG A 389 15.28 -21.34 -9.18
CA ARG A 389 15.23 -20.03 -9.84
C ARG A 389 14.11 -19.18 -9.22
N THR A 390 14.48 -18.29 -8.30
CA THR A 390 13.57 -17.39 -7.59
C THR A 390 13.13 -16.16 -8.39
N ASP A 391 13.67 -15.99 -9.60
CA ASP A 391 13.70 -14.67 -10.25
C ASP A 391 12.48 -14.35 -11.13
N LEU A 392 11.46 -15.22 -11.17
CA LEU A 392 10.23 -14.90 -11.91
C LEU A 392 9.34 -13.94 -11.12
N ARG A 393 9.03 -12.81 -11.76
CA ARG A 393 8.25 -11.67 -11.23
C ARG A 393 6.82 -11.59 -11.81
N VAL A 394 6.49 -12.42 -12.80
CA VAL A 394 5.19 -12.45 -13.50
C VAL A 394 4.49 -13.81 -13.40
N GLY A 395 3.20 -13.85 -13.75
CA GLY A 395 2.36 -15.05 -13.78
C GLY A 395 1.72 -15.42 -12.45
N TRP A 396 1.53 -14.46 -11.55
CA TRP A 396 1.25 -14.73 -10.13
C TRP A 396 0.13 -13.88 -9.53
N THR A 397 -0.76 -14.51 -8.74
CA THR A 397 -1.71 -13.84 -7.83
C THR A 397 -1.10 -13.66 -6.45
N ARG A 398 -1.40 -12.56 -5.75
CA ARG A 398 -0.83 -12.14 -4.45
C ARG A 398 -0.76 -13.20 -3.32
N SER A 399 -1.47 -14.33 -3.46
CA SER A 399 -1.58 -15.42 -2.48
C SER A 399 -0.63 -16.61 -2.68
N GLY A 400 0.05 -16.77 -3.81
CA GLY A 400 0.83 -18.00 -4.08
C GLY A 400 2.27 -18.00 -3.53
N SER A 401 2.61 -18.80 -2.54
CA SER A 401 4.02 -18.90 -2.08
C SER A 401 5.01 -19.34 -3.18
N ARG A 402 6.25 -18.81 -3.16
CA ARG A 402 7.36 -19.11 -4.10
C ARG A 402 8.08 -20.43 -3.76
N ILE A 403 7.37 -21.56 -3.81
CA ILE A 403 7.97 -22.84 -3.40
C ILE A 403 8.15 -23.74 -4.63
N GLY A 404 9.38 -24.20 -4.87
CA GLY A 404 9.69 -25.22 -5.88
C GLY A 404 10.04 -24.70 -7.28
N ASN A 405 10.37 -25.64 -8.17
CA ASN A 405 10.78 -25.42 -9.56
C ASN A 405 9.57 -25.20 -10.49
N LEU A 406 8.39 -25.70 -10.10
CA LEU A 406 7.16 -25.65 -10.89
C LEU A 406 5.94 -25.57 -9.96
N THR A 407 4.93 -24.80 -10.37
CA THR A 407 3.60 -24.78 -9.73
C THR A 407 2.56 -25.35 -10.67
N ALA A 408 1.68 -26.20 -10.13
CA ALA A 408 0.60 -26.80 -10.89
C ALA A 408 -0.68 -26.91 -10.07
N VAL A 409 -1.81 -26.97 -10.77
CA VAL A 409 -3.12 -27.26 -10.17
C VAL A 409 -3.66 -28.54 -10.79
N LEU A 410 -3.96 -29.53 -9.97
CA LEU A 410 -4.57 -30.77 -10.41
C LEU A 410 -6.09 -30.66 -10.37
N TYR A 411 -6.75 -31.02 -11.46
CA TYR A 411 -8.19 -31.12 -11.56
C TYR A 411 -8.58 -32.56 -11.91
N PRO A 412 -9.24 -33.30 -11.00
CA PRO A 412 -9.89 -34.55 -11.35
C PRO A 412 -11.02 -34.27 -12.35
N MET A 413 -11.08 -35.04 -13.43
CA MET A 413 -12.12 -34.91 -14.46
C MET A 413 -12.50 -36.29 -15.02
N LEU A 414 -13.68 -36.38 -15.63
CA LEU A 414 -13.99 -37.48 -16.55
C LEU A 414 -13.56 -37.06 -17.95
N GLY A 415 -12.65 -37.84 -18.54
CA GLY A 415 -12.24 -37.70 -19.92
C GLY A 415 -13.23 -38.34 -20.89
N GLU A 416 -12.79 -38.49 -22.14
CA GLU A 416 -13.58 -39.15 -23.18
C GLU A 416 -13.97 -40.58 -22.77
N HIS A 417 -15.19 -40.99 -23.12
CA HIS A 417 -15.76 -42.32 -22.80
C HIS A 417 -15.89 -42.63 -21.30
N ASN A 418 -16.18 -41.64 -20.45
CA ASN A 418 -16.32 -41.80 -18.99
C ASN A 418 -15.09 -42.41 -18.31
N ARG A 419 -13.89 -42.27 -18.90
CA ARG A 419 -12.64 -42.69 -18.26
C ARG A 419 -12.16 -41.59 -17.33
N HIS A 420 -11.68 -41.95 -16.14
CA HIS A 420 -11.11 -40.96 -15.23
C HIS A 420 -9.82 -40.37 -15.79
N ALA A 421 -9.65 -39.06 -15.63
CA ALA A 421 -8.47 -38.32 -16.03
C ALA A 421 -8.12 -37.26 -14.98
N THR A 422 -6.88 -36.78 -15.02
CA THR A 422 -6.43 -35.65 -14.20
C THR A 422 -5.77 -34.62 -15.10
N LEU A 423 -6.32 -33.41 -15.11
CA LEU A 423 -5.70 -32.26 -15.74
C LEU A 423 -4.74 -31.61 -14.75
N ALA A 424 -3.44 -31.68 -15.03
CA ALA A 424 -2.43 -30.86 -14.38
C ALA A 424 -2.23 -29.57 -15.19
N ARG A 425 -2.75 -28.45 -14.66
CA ARG A 425 -2.49 -27.11 -15.20
C ARG A 425 -1.23 -26.56 -14.59
N ILE A 426 -0.14 -26.58 -15.34
CA ILE A 426 1.14 -25.99 -14.96
C ILE A 426 1.02 -24.47 -15.13
N ALA A 427 0.92 -23.77 -14.01
CA ALA A 427 0.84 -22.32 -13.99
C ALA A 427 2.21 -21.67 -14.24
N ARG A 428 3.30 -22.36 -13.88
CA ARG A 428 4.68 -21.91 -14.07
C ARG A 428 5.65 -23.07 -13.97
N SER A 429 6.67 -23.09 -14.82
CA SER A 429 7.83 -23.99 -14.73
C SER A 429 9.11 -23.22 -15.02
N GLY A 430 10.26 -23.59 -14.43
CA GLY A 430 11.58 -23.01 -14.73
C GLY A 430 12.18 -23.36 -16.11
N GLY A 431 11.47 -24.16 -16.91
CA GLY A 431 11.86 -24.52 -18.28
C GLY A 431 11.30 -25.88 -18.73
N GLU A 432 11.57 -26.26 -19.97
CA GLU A 432 11.07 -27.53 -20.55
C GLU A 432 11.56 -28.76 -19.78
N ARG A 433 12.82 -28.73 -19.32
CA ARG A 433 13.38 -29.82 -18.51
C ARG A 433 12.58 -30.07 -17.23
N SER A 434 12.23 -29.01 -16.50
CA SER A 434 11.43 -29.12 -15.27
C SER A 434 9.99 -29.56 -15.56
N VAL A 435 9.42 -29.17 -16.70
CA VAL A 435 8.10 -29.68 -17.14
C VAL A 435 8.17 -31.18 -17.39
N ARG A 436 9.18 -31.65 -18.13
CA ARG A 436 9.34 -33.07 -18.45
C ARG A 436 9.62 -33.92 -17.21
N ALA A 437 10.49 -33.43 -16.31
CA ALA A 437 10.77 -34.09 -15.04
C ALA A 437 9.50 -34.16 -14.16
N PHE A 438 8.74 -33.07 -14.06
CA PHE A 438 7.45 -33.06 -13.39
C PHE A 438 6.46 -34.03 -14.03
N GLN A 439 6.39 -34.08 -15.36
CA GLN A 439 5.47 -34.96 -16.08
C GLN A 439 5.72 -36.44 -15.78
N ASP A 440 6.99 -36.85 -15.84
CA ASP A 440 7.40 -38.21 -15.53
C ASP A 440 7.13 -38.52 -14.04
N ILE A 441 7.65 -37.70 -13.13
CA ILE A 441 7.52 -37.94 -11.69
C ILE A 441 6.06 -37.91 -11.23
N LEU A 442 5.27 -36.91 -11.63
CA LEU A 442 3.85 -36.86 -11.29
C LEU A 442 3.10 -38.05 -11.90
N GLY A 443 3.39 -38.42 -13.16
CA GLY A 443 2.80 -39.58 -13.79
C GLY A 443 3.02 -40.87 -12.99
N ARG A 444 4.24 -41.06 -12.46
CA ARG A 444 4.58 -42.22 -11.61
C ARG A 444 3.90 -42.14 -10.24
N LEU A 445 3.92 -40.99 -9.59
CA LEU A 445 3.24 -40.79 -8.31
C LEU A 445 1.73 -41.00 -8.43
N LEU A 446 1.11 -40.58 -9.53
CA LEU A 446 -0.30 -40.84 -9.80
C LEU A 446 -0.59 -42.33 -10.05
N ARG A 447 0.34 -43.07 -10.69
CA ARG A 447 0.23 -44.54 -10.80
C ARG A 447 0.31 -45.22 -9.43
N MET A 448 1.26 -44.80 -8.59
CA MET A 448 1.36 -45.30 -7.21
C MET A 448 0.11 -44.97 -6.40
N TYR A 449 -0.45 -43.78 -6.61
CA TYR A 449 -1.75 -43.40 -6.05
C TYR A 449 -2.85 -44.39 -6.48
N GLU A 450 -2.98 -44.72 -7.77
CA GLU A 450 -3.97 -45.70 -8.24
C GLU A 450 -3.85 -47.02 -7.46
N ASN A 451 -2.63 -47.53 -7.33
CA ASN A 451 -2.33 -48.81 -6.66
C ASN A 451 -2.67 -48.82 -5.16
N ARG A 452 -2.54 -47.67 -4.48
CA ARG A 452 -2.78 -47.54 -3.02
C ARG A 452 -4.13 -46.93 -2.67
N SER A 453 -4.84 -46.36 -3.64
CA SER A 453 -6.03 -45.53 -3.40
C SER A 453 -7.15 -46.29 -2.69
N GLU A 454 -7.40 -47.55 -3.05
CA GLU A 454 -8.47 -48.36 -2.44
C GLU A 454 -8.20 -48.66 -0.95
N GLU A 455 -6.96 -49.02 -0.61
CA GLU A 455 -6.53 -49.25 0.77
C GLU A 455 -6.64 -47.98 1.61
N LEU A 456 -6.19 -46.84 1.06
CA LEU A 456 -6.27 -45.56 1.75
C LEU A 456 -7.73 -45.13 1.93
N VAL A 457 -8.56 -45.24 0.90
CA VAL A 457 -10.00 -44.95 1.01
C VAL A 457 -10.64 -45.83 2.07
N ALA A 458 -10.31 -47.12 2.13
CA ALA A 458 -10.81 -48.03 3.17
C ALA A 458 -10.35 -47.58 4.57
N THR A 459 -9.10 -47.14 4.71
CA THR A 459 -8.55 -46.59 5.95
C THR A 459 -9.28 -45.31 6.36
N PHE A 460 -9.43 -44.34 5.45
CA PHE A 460 -10.17 -43.10 5.70
C PHE A 460 -11.64 -43.38 6.06
N THR A 461 -12.28 -44.33 5.38
CA THR A 461 -13.67 -44.75 5.67
C THR A 461 -13.77 -45.42 7.04
N SER A 462 -12.75 -46.19 7.47
CA SER A 462 -12.73 -46.80 8.81
C SER A 462 -12.60 -45.75 9.92
N LEU A 463 -11.79 -44.71 9.71
CA LEU A 463 -11.56 -43.63 10.67
C LEU A 463 -12.71 -42.61 10.66
N LEU A 464 -13.29 -42.38 9.50
CA LEU A 464 -14.40 -41.49 9.21
C LEU A 464 -15.43 -42.24 8.35
N PRO A 465 -16.39 -42.95 8.96
CA PRO A 465 -17.42 -43.69 8.22
C PRO A 465 -18.28 -42.83 7.27
N SER A 466 -18.25 -41.51 7.44
CA SER A 466 -18.93 -40.55 6.56
C SER A 466 -18.07 -40.07 5.39
N PHE A 467 -16.82 -40.50 5.30
CA PHE A 467 -15.94 -40.21 4.19
C PHE A 467 -16.46 -40.90 2.93
N ALA A 468 -16.80 -40.10 1.92
CA ALA A 468 -17.14 -40.57 0.60
C ALA A 468 -16.08 -40.03 -0.36
N PRO A 469 -15.30 -40.90 -1.01
CA PRO A 469 -14.28 -40.46 -1.94
C PRO A 469 -14.93 -39.72 -3.12
N TYR A 470 -14.27 -38.66 -3.58
CA TYR A 470 -14.72 -37.81 -4.66
C TYR A 470 -14.88 -38.62 -5.94
N GLU A 471 -16.03 -38.44 -6.60
CA GLU A 471 -16.25 -38.90 -7.96
C GLU A 471 -16.34 -37.66 -8.83
N PRO A 472 -15.41 -37.47 -9.78
CA PRO A 472 -15.53 -36.37 -10.72
C PRO A 472 -16.84 -36.58 -11.48
N VAL A 473 -17.81 -35.69 -11.24
CA VAL A 473 -19.01 -35.65 -12.06
C VAL A 473 -18.55 -35.27 -13.45
N ALA A 474 -19.12 -35.90 -14.48
CA ALA A 474 -18.78 -35.54 -15.85
C ALA A 474 -18.98 -34.04 -15.91
N ARG A 475 -17.93 -33.32 -16.33
CA ARG A 475 -18.21 -32.10 -17.06
C ARG A 475 -18.90 -32.62 -18.32
N GLU A 476 -20.19 -32.97 -18.21
CA GLU A 476 -21.15 -32.52 -19.21
C GLU A 476 -20.66 -31.12 -19.49
N ALA A 477 -20.22 -30.88 -20.73
CA ALA A 477 -20.03 -29.52 -21.20
C ALA A 477 -21.26 -28.83 -20.65
N ARG A 478 -21.06 -28.00 -19.62
CA ARG A 478 -22.14 -27.19 -19.15
C ARG A 478 -22.29 -26.21 -20.31
N GLU A 479 -23.00 -26.59 -21.38
CA GLU A 479 -24.25 -25.91 -21.65
C GLU A 479 -24.79 -25.66 -20.27
N ASP A 480 -24.72 -24.42 -19.81
CA ASP A 480 -25.23 -24.00 -18.52
C ASP A 480 -26.64 -24.58 -18.35
N THR A 481 -26.72 -25.82 -17.86
CA THR A 481 -27.93 -26.53 -17.54
C THR A 481 -28.33 -25.91 -16.22
N ALA A 482 -28.82 -24.69 -16.32
CA ALA A 482 -30.15 -24.27 -15.93
C ALA A 482 -30.65 -24.75 -14.56
N HIS A 483 -29.78 -25.14 -13.63
CA HIS A 483 -29.86 -24.50 -12.34
C HIS A 483 -29.42 -23.07 -12.60
N PRO A 484 -30.36 -22.10 -12.62
CA PRO A 484 -30.04 -20.72 -12.93
C PRO A 484 -28.88 -20.39 -12.00
N ARG A 485 -27.68 -20.13 -12.57
CA ARG A 485 -26.48 -19.78 -11.81
C ARG A 485 -26.96 -18.89 -10.68
N LEU A 486 -27.01 -19.42 -9.45
CA LEU A 486 -27.29 -18.64 -8.26
C LEU A 486 -26.26 -17.53 -8.37
N SER A 487 -26.70 -16.30 -8.66
CA SER A 487 -25.80 -15.33 -9.27
C SER A 487 -24.59 -15.22 -8.34
N ARG A 488 -23.39 -15.44 -8.88
CA ARG A 488 -22.16 -15.39 -8.07
C ARG A 488 -22.05 -14.05 -7.33
N ASP A 489 -22.72 -13.04 -7.89
CA ASP A 489 -22.85 -11.69 -7.38
C ASP A 489 -23.73 -11.58 -6.12
N ILE A 490 -24.77 -12.43 -5.96
CA ILE A 490 -25.60 -12.47 -4.74
C ILE A 490 -24.99 -13.38 -3.66
N PHE A 491 -24.36 -14.49 -4.04
CA PHE A 491 -23.83 -15.48 -3.10
C PHE A 491 -22.31 -15.45 -3.05
N VAL A 492 -21.76 -14.28 -2.71
CA VAL A 492 -20.32 -14.04 -2.55
C VAL A 492 -19.67 -15.01 -1.53
N PRO A 493 -18.35 -15.26 -1.58
CA PRO A 493 -17.70 -16.26 -0.71
C PRO A 493 -18.00 -16.09 0.80
N GLU A 494 -18.14 -14.85 1.27
CA GLU A 494 -18.46 -14.51 2.66
C GLU A 494 -19.83 -15.04 3.12
N TYR A 495 -20.78 -15.19 2.18
CA TYR A 495 -22.13 -15.70 2.45
C TYR A 495 -22.11 -17.00 3.24
N THR A 496 -21.17 -17.89 2.93
CA THR A 496 -21.06 -19.21 3.57
C THR A 496 -20.72 -19.11 5.06
N ARG A 497 -20.07 -18.03 5.51
CA ARG A 497 -19.78 -17.77 6.92
C ARG A 497 -20.95 -17.11 7.63
N ALA A 498 -21.66 -16.22 6.94
CA ALA A 498 -22.82 -15.52 7.49
C ALA A 498 -24.04 -16.46 7.63
N CYS A 499 -24.42 -17.16 6.56
CA CYS A 499 -25.61 -18.01 6.52
C CYS A 499 -25.33 -19.39 7.12
N GLN A 500 -25.82 -19.62 8.34
CA GLN A 500 -25.70 -20.91 9.05
C GLN A 500 -26.76 -21.95 8.63
N GLY A 501 -27.76 -21.53 7.84
CA GLY A 501 -28.80 -22.38 7.26
C GLY A 501 -28.43 -22.93 5.87
N PRO A 502 -29.28 -23.78 5.27
CA PRO A 502 -29.12 -24.16 3.87
C PRO A 502 -29.30 -22.94 2.95
N LYS A 503 -28.73 -23.01 1.75
CA LYS A 503 -28.94 -21.99 0.71
C LYS A 503 -30.38 -22.08 0.18
N PRO A 504 -31.09 -20.95 0.01
CA PRO A 504 -32.38 -20.96 -0.67
C PRO A 504 -32.22 -21.30 -2.15
N VAL A 505 -33.22 -21.97 -2.71
CA VAL A 505 -33.26 -22.45 -4.10
C VAL A 505 -34.12 -21.49 -4.92
N PRO A 506 -33.66 -21.03 -6.09
CA PRO A 506 -34.47 -20.17 -6.94
C PRO A 506 -35.61 -21.00 -7.55
N ILE A 507 -36.80 -20.41 -7.66
CA ILE A 507 -37.99 -21.04 -8.24
C ILE A 507 -38.61 -20.14 -9.30
N THR A 508 -39.37 -20.75 -10.19
CA THR A 508 -40.13 -20.06 -11.23
C THR A 508 -41.34 -19.32 -10.64
N ASP A 509 -41.86 -18.33 -11.35
CA ASP A 509 -43.11 -17.64 -10.95
C ASP A 509 -44.29 -18.62 -10.82
N ALA A 510 -44.37 -19.63 -11.69
CA ALA A 510 -45.39 -20.67 -11.64
C ALA A 510 -45.28 -21.53 -10.36
N GLU A 511 -44.06 -21.88 -9.94
CA GLU A 511 -43.83 -22.60 -8.68
C GLU A 511 -44.11 -21.73 -7.45
N ALA A 512 -43.73 -20.45 -7.50
CA ALA A 512 -44.04 -19.48 -6.44
C ALA A 512 -45.55 -19.27 -6.29
N GLY A 513 -46.31 -19.32 -7.39
CA GLY A 513 -47.77 -19.28 -7.40
C GLY A 513 -48.45 -20.51 -6.78
N ARG A 514 -47.75 -21.64 -6.65
CA ARG A 514 -48.26 -22.87 -6.00
C ARG A 514 -47.99 -22.94 -4.49
N ILE A 515 -47.22 -22.01 -3.95
CA ILE A 515 -46.91 -21.95 -2.51
C ILE A 515 -47.87 -20.96 -1.86
N ASP A 516 -48.85 -21.47 -1.11
CA ASP A 516 -49.91 -20.64 -0.50
C ASP A 516 -49.39 -19.75 0.64
N ASP A 517 -48.38 -20.23 1.39
CA ASP A 517 -47.77 -19.46 2.47
C ASP A 517 -46.71 -18.51 1.92
N ASP A 518 -47.05 -17.23 1.84
CA ASP A 518 -46.13 -16.16 1.43
C ASP A 518 -44.86 -16.11 2.28
N ALA A 519 -44.87 -16.60 3.52
CA ALA A 519 -43.66 -16.66 4.34
C ALA A 519 -42.66 -17.73 3.90
N MET A 520 -43.08 -18.73 3.10
CA MET A 520 -42.23 -19.81 2.58
C MET A 520 -41.59 -19.49 1.23
N LYS A 521 -41.86 -18.31 0.66
CA LYS A 521 -41.28 -17.82 -0.59
C LYS A 521 -40.82 -16.36 -0.45
N MET A 522 -39.79 -15.97 -1.19
CA MET A 522 -39.29 -14.60 -1.16
C MET A 522 -38.73 -14.21 -2.52
N ARG A 523 -39.08 -13.03 -3.03
CA ARG A 523 -38.52 -12.50 -4.29
C ARG A 523 -37.29 -11.65 -4.00
N PHE A 524 -36.14 -11.98 -4.59
CA PHE A 524 -34.87 -11.28 -4.38
C PHE A 524 -34.03 -11.18 -5.67
N PRO A 525 -33.26 -10.10 -5.90
CA PRO A 525 -33.46 -8.79 -5.27
C PRO A 525 -34.90 -8.29 -5.52
N PRO A 526 -35.39 -7.31 -4.75
CA PRO A 526 -36.74 -6.77 -4.95
C PRO A 526 -36.88 -6.03 -6.29
N VAL A 527 -35.78 -5.55 -6.86
CA VAL A 527 -35.65 -4.84 -8.14
C VAL A 527 -34.35 -5.25 -8.84
N ALA A 528 -34.29 -5.14 -10.16
CA ALA A 528 -33.11 -5.51 -10.93
C ALA A 528 -31.95 -4.53 -10.70
N ARG A 529 -30.71 -5.02 -10.71
CA ARG A 529 -29.49 -4.19 -10.69
C ARG A 529 -28.42 -4.82 -11.57
N GLY A 530 -28.02 -4.13 -12.64
CA GLY A 530 -27.15 -4.72 -13.67
C GLY A 530 -27.78 -5.97 -14.26
N ASP A 531 -27.00 -7.04 -14.40
CA ASP A 531 -27.48 -8.33 -14.92
C ASP A 531 -28.27 -9.17 -13.90
N ILE A 532 -28.44 -8.67 -12.66
CA ILE A 532 -29.10 -9.40 -11.58
C ILE A 532 -30.60 -9.09 -11.60
N VAL A 533 -31.39 -10.03 -12.11
CA VAL A 533 -32.86 -9.93 -12.17
C VAL A 533 -33.55 -10.50 -10.92
N PRO A 534 -34.68 -9.93 -10.47
CA PRO A 534 -35.50 -10.47 -9.39
C PRO A 534 -35.95 -11.90 -9.66
N ARG A 535 -35.69 -12.82 -8.72
CA ARG A 535 -36.13 -14.22 -8.78
C ARG A 535 -36.83 -14.61 -7.49
N TRP A 536 -37.75 -15.56 -7.57
CA TRP A 536 -38.33 -16.16 -6.38
C TRP A 536 -37.37 -17.18 -5.78
N TYR A 537 -37.36 -17.27 -4.46
CA TYR A 537 -36.57 -18.20 -3.68
C TYR A 537 -37.46 -18.92 -2.69
N LYS A 538 -37.24 -20.22 -2.51
CA LYS A 538 -37.78 -21.01 -1.40
C LYS A 538 -36.66 -21.71 -0.66
N CYS A 539 -36.91 -22.08 0.58
CA CYS A 539 -35.98 -22.93 1.30
C CYS A 539 -36.23 -24.41 1.01
N PRO A 540 -35.18 -25.24 0.95
CA PRO A 540 -35.34 -26.67 0.78
C PRO A 540 -36.14 -27.24 1.95
N SER A 541 -37.13 -28.08 1.65
CA SER A 541 -38.01 -28.71 2.63
C SER A 541 -37.33 -29.81 3.46
N GLU A 542 -36.18 -30.30 3.00
CA GLU A 542 -35.38 -31.31 3.66
C GLU A 542 -34.79 -30.81 4.99
N LYS A 543 -34.65 -31.72 5.96
CA LYS A 543 -34.06 -31.40 7.26
C LYS A 543 -32.55 -31.17 7.11
N TRP A 544 -32.11 -29.93 7.21
CA TRP A 544 -30.68 -29.60 7.31
C TRP A 544 -30.18 -29.79 8.74
N ARG A 545 -29.23 -30.71 8.96
CA ARG A 545 -28.72 -31.09 10.29
C ARG A 545 -29.84 -31.42 11.30
N GLY A 546 -30.86 -32.16 10.83
CA GLY A 546 -32.00 -32.59 11.66
C GLY A 546 -33.04 -31.51 11.95
N LYS A 547 -32.90 -30.28 11.43
CA LYS A 547 -33.84 -29.17 11.64
C LYS A 547 -34.43 -28.69 10.31
N ALA A 548 -35.72 -28.37 10.28
CA ALA A 548 -36.37 -27.81 9.10
C ALA A 548 -36.16 -26.29 9.03
N TYR A 549 -35.68 -25.79 7.91
CA TYR A 549 -35.48 -24.37 7.65
C TYR A 549 -36.46 -23.95 6.54
N ARG A 550 -37.70 -23.62 6.90
CA ARG A 550 -38.79 -23.46 5.93
C ARG A 550 -38.91 -22.04 5.37
N TYR A 551 -38.30 -21.06 6.03
CA TYR A 551 -38.59 -19.65 5.77
C TYR A 551 -37.37 -18.96 5.13
N PRO A 552 -37.44 -18.52 3.87
CA PRO A 552 -36.43 -17.65 3.31
C PRO A 552 -36.47 -16.28 4.00
N GLY A 553 -35.30 -15.75 4.34
CA GLY A 553 -35.11 -14.41 4.90
C GLY A 553 -33.83 -13.79 4.35
N LEU A 554 -33.47 -12.60 4.83
CA LEU A 554 -32.26 -11.90 4.41
C LEU A 554 -31.20 -11.92 5.50
N ILE A 555 -29.94 -12.07 5.09
CA ILE A 555 -28.77 -11.91 5.95
C ILE A 555 -27.91 -10.77 5.44
N MET A 556 -27.44 -9.92 6.35
CA MET A 556 -26.49 -8.86 6.05
C MET A 556 -25.09 -9.48 5.85
N LEU A 557 -24.39 -9.03 4.82
CA LEU A 557 -23.01 -9.39 4.53
C LEU A 557 -22.10 -8.23 4.91
N SER A 558 -20.90 -8.50 5.45
CA SER A 558 -19.95 -7.43 5.80
C SER A 558 -19.21 -6.89 4.58
N SER A 559 -19.18 -7.62 3.47
CA SER A 559 -18.55 -7.19 2.23
C SER A 559 -19.20 -5.92 1.67
N PRO A 560 -18.44 -4.82 1.54
CA PRO A 560 -18.94 -3.58 0.92
C PRO A 560 -19.22 -3.75 -0.58
N ASN A 561 -18.68 -4.80 -1.21
CA ASN A 561 -18.81 -5.06 -2.64
C ASN A 561 -20.07 -5.87 -2.99
N HIS A 562 -20.85 -6.32 -2.01
CA HIS A 562 -22.09 -7.04 -2.31
C HIS A 562 -23.12 -6.05 -2.92
N PRO A 563 -23.70 -6.33 -4.10
CA PRO A 563 -24.54 -5.37 -4.85
C PRO A 563 -25.79 -4.90 -4.09
N PHE A 564 -26.18 -5.61 -3.04
CA PHE A 564 -27.32 -5.24 -2.19
C PHE A 564 -26.97 -5.16 -0.70
N GLY A 565 -25.73 -5.45 -0.28
CA GLY A 565 -25.38 -5.63 1.15
C GLY A 565 -26.05 -6.82 1.87
N TYR A 566 -27.05 -7.45 1.26
CA TYR A 566 -27.81 -8.57 1.82
C TYR A 566 -27.94 -9.73 0.85
N ALA A 567 -27.98 -10.95 1.36
CA ALA A 567 -28.25 -12.14 0.56
C ALA A 567 -29.40 -12.97 1.16
N PRO A 568 -30.14 -13.75 0.36
CA PRO A 568 -31.20 -14.60 0.88
C PRO A 568 -30.61 -15.82 1.62
N CYS A 569 -31.11 -16.13 2.80
CA CYS A 569 -30.70 -17.27 3.65
C CYS A 569 -31.94 -17.98 4.22
N CYS A 570 -31.81 -19.25 4.58
CA CYS A 570 -32.93 -20.03 5.15
C CYS A 570 -32.91 -20.04 6.67
N TYR A 571 -34.08 -19.82 7.27
CA TYR A 571 -34.31 -19.74 8.71
C TYR A 571 -35.36 -20.74 9.19
N LYS A 572 -35.33 -21.03 10.48
CA LYS A 572 -36.30 -21.92 11.15
C LYS A 572 -37.62 -21.24 11.42
N GLU A 573 -37.59 -19.93 11.60
CA GLU A 573 -38.73 -19.07 11.91
C GLU A 573 -38.76 -17.91 10.92
N THR A 574 -39.94 -17.33 10.74
CA THR A 574 -40.14 -16.15 9.87
C THR A 574 -39.41 -14.94 10.42
N HIS A 575 -38.62 -14.27 9.58
CA HIS A 575 -37.99 -13.00 9.94
C HIS A 575 -39.02 -11.86 9.92
N LYS A 576 -39.25 -11.21 11.08
CA LYS A 576 -40.22 -10.11 11.20
C LYS A 576 -39.84 -8.85 10.39
N ASN A 577 -38.55 -8.67 10.09
CA ASN A 577 -38.03 -7.46 9.44
C ASN A 577 -37.74 -7.62 7.93
N THR A 578 -38.07 -8.77 7.31
CA THR A 578 -37.74 -9.00 5.89
C THR A 578 -38.35 -7.94 4.97
N LYS A 579 -39.57 -7.47 5.26
CA LYS A 579 -40.25 -6.45 4.45
C LYS A 579 -39.52 -5.10 4.52
N GLU A 580 -39.13 -4.66 5.71
CA GLU A 580 -38.39 -3.41 5.91
C GLU A 580 -37.04 -3.45 5.18
N VAL A 581 -36.28 -4.54 5.35
CA VAL A 581 -34.99 -4.72 4.66
C VAL A 581 -35.17 -4.77 3.14
N MET A 582 -36.23 -5.42 2.63
CA MET A 582 -36.53 -5.43 1.19
C MET A 582 -36.85 -4.03 0.65
N ASP A 583 -37.60 -3.24 1.41
CA ASP A 583 -37.91 -1.86 1.05
C ASP A 583 -36.62 -1.01 1.06
N ASP A 584 -35.71 -1.24 2.00
CA ASP A 584 -34.42 -0.55 2.06
C ASP A 584 -33.49 -0.96 0.91
N ILE A 585 -33.48 -2.23 0.50
CA ILE A 585 -32.73 -2.69 -0.68
C ILE A 585 -33.31 -2.09 -1.95
N ARG A 586 -34.65 -2.10 -2.09
CA ARG A 586 -35.31 -1.45 -3.23
C ARG A 586 -34.90 0.01 -3.31
N PHE A 587 -35.00 0.71 -2.19
CA PHE A 587 -34.62 2.10 -2.08
C PHE A 587 -33.13 2.30 -2.44
N PHE A 588 -32.22 1.47 -1.94
CA PHE A 588 -30.79 1.51 -2.27
C PHE A 588 -30.50 1.29 -3.75
N VAL A 589 -31.20 0.37 -4.41
CA VAL A 589 -31.01 0.14 -5.85
C VAL A 589 -31.54 1.30 -6.69
N GLU A 590 -32.71 1.83 -6.33
CA GLU A 590 -33.34 2.93 -7.05
C GLU A 590 -32.60 4.26 -6.88
N HIS A 591 -32.00 4.50 -5.71
CA HIS A 591 -31.41 5.80 -5.36
C HIS A 591 -29.88 5.77 -5.19
N GLY A 592 -29.26 4.59 -5.25
CA GLY A 592 -27.82 4.41 -5.00
C GLY A 592 -27.38 4.61 -3.55
N ALA A 593 -28.30 4.80 -2.60
CA ALA A 593 -27.98 5.02 -1.18
C ALA A 593 -29.04 4.49 -0.21
N TYR A 594 -28.62 4.26 1.03
CA TYR A 594 -29.50 3.76 2.08
C TYR A 594 -30.57 4.78 2.45
N ARG A 595 -31.73 4.31 2.90
CA ARG A 595 -32.87 5.17 3.24
C ARG A 595 -32.54 6.14 4.36
N GLU A 596 -31.67 5.76 5.29
CA GLU A 596 -31.15 6.64 6.34
C GLU A 596 -30.43 7.88 5.78
N SER A 597 -29.84 7.79 4.59
CA SER A 597 -29.16 8.91 3.94
C SER A 597 -30.11 10.02 3.49
N PHE A 598 -31.42 9.77 3.49
CA PHE A 598 -32.47 10.71 3.11
C PHE A 598 -33.34 11.15 4.29
N ARG A 599 -33.22 10.47 5.44
CA ARG A 599 -34.06 10.76 6.61
C ARG A 599 -33.43 11.85 7.48
N THR A 600 -34.23 12.85 7.81
CA THR A 600 -33.93 13.77 8.90
C THR A 600 -34.19 13.08 10.24
N ILE A 601 -33.36 13.34 11.26
CA ILE A 601 -33.45 12.68 12.56
C ILE A 601 -33.76 13.73 13.63
N SER A 602 -34.86 13.54 14.37
CA SER A 602 -35.16 14.37 15.53
C SER A 602 -34.36 13.91 16.75
N VAL A 603 -33.41 14.72 17.18
CA VAL A 603 -32.56 14.48 18.37
C VAL A 603 -33.40 14.45 19.65
N ALA A 604 -34.50 15.21 19.68
CA ALA A 604 -35.43 15.22 20.82
C ALA A 604 -36.19 13.90 21.01
N ALA A 605 -36.37 13.12 19.93
CA ALA A 605 -37.09 11.85 19.96
C ALA A 605 -36.19 10.62 20.16
N LEU A 606 -34.88 10.83 20.39
CA LEU A 606 -33.95 9.71 20.51
C LEU A 606 -34.19 8.90 21.80
N PRO A 607 -34.23 7.56 21.71
CA PRO A 607 -34.40 6.72 22.88
C PRO A 607 -33.16 6.79 23.77
N LYS A 608 -33.35 7.02 25.08
CA LYS A 608 -32.25 6.94 26.06
C LYS A 608 -31.78 5.49 26.17
N LYS A 609 -30.57 5.21 25.68
CA LYS A 609 -29.89 3.91 25.84
C LYS A 609 -28.94 3.96 27.03
N ARG A 610 -28.63 2.80 27.61
CA ARG A 610 -27.62 2.71 28.67
C ARG A 610 -26.23 3.02 28.09
N PRO A 611 -25.36 3.72 28.83
CA PRO A 611 -23.97 3.91 28.41
C PRO A 611 -23.24 2.58 28.18
N VAL A 612 -22.31 2.57 27.23
CA VAL A 612 -21.42 1.44 26.95
C VAL A 612 -20.11 1.65 27.70
N GLU A 613 -19.73 0.71 28.57
CA GLU A 613 -18.52 0.86 29.38
C GLU A 613 -17.21 0.56 28.62
N THR A 614 -17.29 -0.07 27.46
CA THR A 614 -16.12 -0.42 26.64
C THR A 614 -15.64 0.77 25.81
N ASP A 615 -14.33 0.92 25.65
CA ASP A 615 -13.69 1.94 24.82
C ASP A 615 -13.35 1.44 23.39
N SER A 616 -13.51 0.15 23.13
CA SER A 616 -13.08 -0.53 21.90
C SER A 616 -14.16 -0.69 20.83
N HIS A 617 -15.44 -0.69 21.21
CA HIS A 617 -16.54 -0.93 20.27
C HIS A 617 -17.11 0.37 19.71
N ILE A 618 -17.38 0.42 18.41
CA ILE A 618 -18.12 1.53 17.78
C ILE A 618 -19.55 1.58 18.35
N ILE A 619 -19.98 2.76 18.77
CA ILE A 619 -21.32 3.00 19.32
C ILE A 619 -22.32 3.17 18.18
N GLN A 620 -23.20 2.19 18.01
CA GLN A 620 -24.15 2.16 16.88
C GLN A 620 -25.39 3.05 17.08
N TYR A 621 -25.70 3.44 18.32
CA TYR A 621 -26.92 4.20 18.62
C TYR A 621 -26.62 5.70 18.80
N ILE A 622 -27.38 6.54 18.10
CA ILE A 622 -27.28 7.99 18.22
C ILE A 622 -27.60 8.41 19.65
N GLY A 623 -26.75 9.26 20.23
CA GLY A 623 -26.90 9.77 21.58
C GLY A 623 -26.46 8.80 22.68
N GLN A 624 -26.04 7.58 22.33
CA GLN A 624 -25.53 6.63 23.31
C GLN A 624 -24.10 7.00 23.72
N GLU A 625 -23.85 7.02 25.03
CA GLU A 625 -22.56 7.38 25.61
C GLU A 625 -21.64 6.18 25.72
N GLY A 626 -20.33 6.42 25.61
CA GLY A 626 -19.29 5.45 25.90
C GLY A 626 -18.09 6.01 26.64
N SER A 627 -17.30 5.11 27.23
CA SER A 627 -16.03 5.47 27.87
C SER A 627 -14.98 5.85 26.83
N LEU A 628 -14.11 6.81 27.20
CA LEU A 628 -12.97 7.20 26.38
C LEU A 628 -11.77 6.27 26.63
N PRO A 629 -10.90 6.12 25.61
CA PRO A 629 -9.54 5.63 25.81
C PRO A 629 -8.84 6.34 26.97
N ALA A 630 -8.05 5.62 27.77
CA ALA A 630 -7.40 6.19 28.95
C ALA A 630 -6.48 7.37 28.60
N GLU A 631 -5.76 7.27 27.49
CA GLU A 631 -4.82 8.25 26.96
C GLU A 631 -5.54 9.52 26.49
N ILE A 632 -6.63 9.37 25.72
CA ILE A 632 -7.47 10.51 25.31
C ILE A 632 -8.05 11.17 26.55
N ARG A 633 -8.56 10.40 27.51
CA ARG A 633 -9.12 10.95 28.75
C ARG A 633 -8.09 11.79 29.51
N LEU A 634 -6.84 11.33 29.62
CA LEU A 634 -5.75 12.09 30.25
C LEU A 634 -5.45 13.37 29.46
N PHE A 635 -5.38 13.29 28.14
CA PHE A 635 -5.17 14.46 27.28
C PHE A 635 -6.30 15.49 27.42
N MET A 636 -7.56 15.05 27.39
CA MET A 636 -8.72 15.92 27.57
C MET A 636 -8.77 16.54 28.96
N LYS A 637 -8.32 15.81 30.00
CA LYS A 637 -8.19 16.35 31.36
C LYS A 637 -7.09 17.41 31.46
N ALA A 638 -6.01 17.28 30.70
CA ALA A 638 -4.97 18.30 30.62
C ALA A 638 -5.47 19.58 29.92
N LEU A 639 -6.28 19.45 28.86
CA LEU A 639 -6.90 20.59 28.18
C LEU A 639 -7.99 21.26 29.03
N PHE A 640 -8.82 20.47 29.71
CA PHE A 640 -9.98 20.95 30.45
C PHE A 640 -10.09 20.25 31.82
N PRO A 641 -9.32 20.70 32.83
CA PRO A 641 -9.20 20.01 34.12
C PRO A 641 -10.50 19.86 34.90
N SER A 642 -11.48 20.74 34.69
CA SER A 642 -12.77 20.74 35.42
C SER A 642 -13.89 20.02 34.68
N ARG A 643 -13.56 19.27 33.62
CA ARG A 643 -14.53 18.53 32.81
C ARG A 643 -14.25 17.03 32.82
N SER A 644 -15.32 16.26 32.71
CA SER A 644 -15.30 14.84 32.39
C SER A 644 -15.73 14.66 30.95
N PHE A 645 -15.07 13.74 30.25
CA PHE A 645 -15.31 13.51 28.83
C PHE A 645 -15.83 12.09 28.58
N ARG A 646 -16.71 12.00 27.58
CA ARG A 646 -17.29 10.77 27.04
C ARG A 646 -17.20 10.82 25.52
N ARG A 647 -17.24 9.66 24.87
CA ARG A 647 -17.57 9.56 23.44
C ARG A 647 -19.06 9.31 23.29
N ILE A 648 -19.65 9.78 22.20
CA ILE A 648 -21.07 9.57 21.91
C ILE A 648 -21.22 9.08 20.47
N GLY A 649 -22.04 8.05 20.29
CA GLY A 649 -22.47 7.62 18.96
C GLY A 649 -23.32 8.72 18.34
N CYS A 650 -22.95 9.21 17.16
CA CYS A 650 -23.63 10.36 16.55
C CYS A 650 -24.41 10.02 15.30
N SER A 651 -24.16 8.86 14.69
CA SER A 651 -24.65 8.62 13.35
C SER A 651 -24.98 7.15 13.11
N PRO A 652 -26.17 6.84 12.60
CA PRO A 652 -26.41 5.55 11.95
C PRO A 652 -25.83 5.56 10.53
N TRP A 653 -25.38 6.73 10.04
CA TRP A 653 -24.85 6.90 8.70
C TRP A 653 -23.41 6.39 8.68
N LYS A 654 -23.25 5.09 8.40
CA LYS A 654 -21.94 4.43 8.35
C LYS A 654 -20.94 5.19 7.46
N MET A 655 -21.38 5.60 6.26
CA MET A 655 -20.56 6.30 5.27
C MET A 655 -20.37 7.80 5.56
N ASP A 656 -21.24 8.40 6.37
CA ASP A 656 -21.30 9.85 6.64
C ASP A 656 -21.13 10.18 8.12
N SER A 657 -20.46 9.31 8.87
CA SER A 657 -20.34 9.46 10.33
C SER A 657 -19.62 10.75 10.75
N LEU A 658 -18.69 11.25 9.92
CA LEU A 658 -18.07 12.57 10.08
C LEU A 658 -19.12 13.69 10.08
N LEU A 659 -19.97 13.73 9.05
CA LEU A 659 -21.06 14.71 8.97
C LEU A 659 -22.10 14.48 10.06
N GLY A 660 -22.37 13.22 10.42
CA GLY A 660 -23.27 12.86 11.51
C GLY A 660 -22.84 13.42 12.86
N CYS A 661 -21.54 13.35 13.20
CA CYS A 661 -21.01 13.95 14.42
C CYS A 661 -21.27 15.47 14.48
N LEU A 662 -20.99 16.17 13.39
CA LEU A 662 -21.07 17.62 13.34
C LEU A 662 -22.50 18.12 13.21
N GLU A 663 -23.34 17.38 12.50
CA GLU A 663 -24.76 17.65 12.39
C GLU A 663 -25.49 17.35 13.70
N PHE A 664 -25.12 16.29 14.42
CA PHE A 664 -25.64 16.00 15.75
C PHE A 664 -25.30 17.13 16.72
N ARG A 665 -24.05 17.62 16.72
CA ARG A 665 -23.65 18.84 17.45
C ARG A 665 -24.53 20.03 17.07
N ARG A 666 -24.67 20.34 15.78
CA ARG A 666 -25.47 21.48 15.31
C ARG A 666 -26.92 21.35 15.78
N ALA A 667 -27.51 20.16 15.63
CA ALA A 667 -28.88 19.87 16.03
C ALA A 667 -29.07 20.02 17.55
N LEU A 668 -28.09 19.63 18.37
CA LEU A 668 -28.13 19.88 19.81
C LEU A 668 -28.10 21.37 20.15
N ALA A 669 -27.47 22.21 19.34
CA ALA A 669 -27.44 23.66 19.53
C ALA A 669 -28.66 24.39 18.92
N SER A 670 -29.29 23.81 17.89
CA SER A 670 -30.42 24.43 17.19
C SER A 670 -31.74 24.31 17.96
N ALA A 671 -32.71 25.16 17.62
CA ALA A 671 -34.05 25.14 18.25
C ALA A 671 -34.91 23.95 17.77
N ASP A 672 -34.76 23.56 16.50
CA ASP A 672 -35.53 22.47 15.87
C ASP A 672 -35.10 21.06 16.31
N LYS A 673 -33.93 20.94 16.97
CA LYS A 673 -33.33 19.66 17.42
C LYS A 673 -33.33 18.60 16.33
N THR A 674 -33.15 18.99 15.07
CA THR A 674 -33.28 18.09 13.93
C THR A 674 -31.96 18.03 13.18
N MET A 675 -31.46 16.82 12.93
CA MET A 675 -30.34 16.56 12.03
C MET A 675 -30.85 16.51 10.60
N ARG A 676 -30.21 17.27 9.70
CA ARG A 676 -30.43 17.18 8.25
C ARG A 676 -29.96 15.83 7.73
N SER A 677 -30.55 15.37 6.62
CA SER A 677 -30.14 14.11 6.01
C SER A 677 -28.75 14.22 5.37
N PRO A 678 -27.97 13.12 5.28
CA PRO A 678 -26.68 13.10 4.57
C PRO A 678 -26.74 13.65 3.15
N GLN A 679 -27.81 13.36 2.41
CA GLN A 679 -27.97 13.86 1.05
C GLN A 679 -28.05 15.39 1.03
N ASP A 680 -28.89 16.00 1.88
CA ASP A 680 -29.00 17.46 2.00
C ASP A 680 -27.65 18.07 2.42
N LEU A 681 -26.95 17.45 3.37
CA LEU A 681 -25.64 17.91 3.82
C LEU A 681 -24.60 17.89 2.69
N ARG A 682 -24.50 16.80 1.93
CA ARG A 682 -23.59 16.69 0.79
C ARG A 682 -23.91 17.69 -0.32
N GLN A 683 -25.19 17.87 -0.65
CA GLN A 683 -25.62 18.88 -1.62
C GLN A 683 -25.26 20.31 -1.17
N ARG A 684 -25.39 20.60 0.13
CA ARG A 684 -24.96 21.90 0.67
C ARG A 684 -23.44 22.07 0.66
N LEU A 685 -22.67 21.00 0.91
CA LEU A 685 -21.21 21.02 0.78
C LEU A 685 -20.80 21.27 -0.68
N LEU A 686 -21.48 20.67 -1.65
CA LEU A 686 -21.29 20.92 -3.08
C LEU A 686 -21.61 22.36 -3.51
N GLY A 687 -22.44 23.06 -2.73
CA GLY A 687 -22.74 24.48 -2.92
C GLY A 687 -21.65 25.42 -2.40
N LEU A 688 -20.69 24.92 -1.61
CA LEU A 688 -19.53 25.71 -1.20
C LEU A 688 -18.46 25.73 -2.30
N PRO A 689 -17.57 26.73 -2.29
CA PRO A 689 -16.33 26.66 -3.07
C PRO A 689 -15.49 25.47 -2.62
N LEU A 690 -15.53 24.39 -3.41
CA LEU A 690 -14.84 23.12 -3.13
C LEU A 690 -13.32 23.28 -3.12
N GLU A 691 -12.82 24.33 -3.75
CA GLU A 691 -11.42 24.75 -3.83
C GLU A 691 -10.76 24.80 -2.45
N VAL A 692 -11.54 25.09 -1.41
CA VAL A 692 -11.08 25.14 -0.02
C VAL A 692 -10.48 23.82 0.48
N ALA A 693 -10.87 22.69 -0.11
CA ALA A 693 -10.34 21.37 0.17
C ALA A 693 -9.43 20.82 -0.94
N TYR A 694 -9.11 21.63 -1.96
CA TYR A 694 -8.32 21.15 -3.09
C TYR A 694 -6.91 20.73 -2.66
N GLN A 695 -6.30 21.43 -1.69
CA GLN A 695 -4.99 21.06 -1.18
C GLN A 695 -4.94 19.62 -0.63
N GLN A 696 -5.99 19.17 0.07
CA GLN A 696 -6.09 17.82 0.62
C GLN A 696 -6.56 16.78 -0.42
N ASN A 697 -6.88 17.21 -1.63
CA ASN A 697 -7.39 16.37 -2.72
C ASN A 697 -6.66 16.69 -4.04
N TYR A 698 -5.40 17.16 -3.97
CA TYR A 698 -4.65 17.58 -5.17
C TYR A 698 -4.40 16.39 -6.11
N ASP A 699 -4.25 15.19 -5.55
CA ASP A 699 -4.12 13.92 -6.25
C ASP A 699 -5.44 13.47 -6.90
N HIS A 700 -6.57 13.81 -6.29
CA HIS A 700 -7.93 13.50 -6.76
C HIS A 700 -8.49 14.52 -7.75
N GLY A 701 -7.96 15.74 -7.73
CA GLY A 701 -8.55 16.85 -8.46
C GLY A 701 -9.91 17.29 -7.90
N MET A 702 -10.38 18.44 -8.40
CA MET A 702 -11.71 18.97 -8.10
C MET A 702 -12.84 18.04 -8.60
N ALA A 703 -12.58 17.31 -9.68
CA ALA A 703 -13.52 16.32 -10.20
C ALA A 703 -13.74 15.17 -9.22
N GLY A 704 -12.64 14.61 -8.68
CA GLY A 704 -12.69 13.55 -7.69
C GLY A 704 -13.35 13.99 -6.39
N LEU A 705 -13.04 15.19 -5.87
CA LEU A 705 -13.70 15.74 -4.69
C LEU A 705 -15.22 15.86 -4.88
N ARG A 706 -15.67 16.40 -6.03
CA ARG A 706 -17.11 16.47 -6.35
C ARG A 706 -17.73 15.08 -6.42
N ALA A 707 -17.09 14.13 -7.09
CA ALA A 707 -17.58 12.76 -7.21
C ALA A 707 -17.74 12.09 -5.83
N VAL A 708 -16.79 12.27 -4.92
CA VAL A 708 -16.87 11.75 -3.54
C VAL A 708 -18.07 12.33 -2.79
N LEU A 709 -18.35 13.62 -2.95
CA LEU A 709 -19.50 14.26 -2.31
C LEU A 709 -20.83 13.84 -2.93
N GLU A 710 -20.90 13.70 -4.26
CA GLU A 710 -22.09 13.24 -4.99
C GLU A 710 -22.41 11.76 -4.75
N ALA A 711 -21.38 10.92 -4.57
CA ALA A 711 -21.54 9.48 -4.35
C ALA A 711 -21.94 9.19 -2.90
N MET A 712 -23.24 9.03 -2.66
CA MET A 712 -23.81 8.78 -1.32
C MET A 712 -23.31 7.50 -0.61
N ASN A 713 -22.66 6.60 -1.33
CA ASN A 713 -22.02 5.39 -0.80
C ASN A 713 -20.50 5.57 -0.56
N ALA A 714 -19.90 6.69 -0.95
CA ALA A 714 -18.49 6.98 -0.68
C ALA A 714 -18.31 7.37 0.80
N VAL A 715 -17.26 6.87 1.45
CA VAL A 715 -16.93 7.28 2.83
C VAL A 715 -16.26 8.64 2.81
N LEU A 716 -16.69 9.54 3.70
CA LEU A 716 -16.09 10.86 3.86
C LEU A 716 -14.90 10.80 4.83
N ASP A 717 -13.69 10.89 4.29
CA ASP A 717 -12.44 10.90 5.06
C ASP A 717 -12.11 12.32 5.58
N PHE A 718 -11.88 12.43 6.89
CA PHE A 718 -11.45 13.63 7.56
C PHE A 718 -10.16 14.21 6.96
N ARG A 719 -9.18 13.35 6.62
CA ARG A 719 -7.87 13.78 6.09
C ARG A 719 -8.01 14.63 4.83
N ARG A 720 -9.08 14.38 4.07
CA ARG A 720 -9.38 14.97 2.77
C ARG A 720 -10.42 16.08 2.83
N LEU A 721 -11.35 16.02 3.78
CA LEU A 721 -12.51 16.92 3.82
C LEU A 721 -12.46 17.92 4.97
N VAL A 722 -11.45 17.87 5.84
CA VAL A 722 -11.35 18.72 7.03
C VAL A 722 -11.66 20.19 6.74
N ARG A 723 -11.06 20.79 5.72
CA ARG A 723 -11.23 22.22 5.41
C ARG A 723 -12.64 22.55 4.97
N LEU A 724 -13.19 21.76 4.06
CA LEU A 724 -14.54 21.96 3.56
C LEU A 724 -15.57 21.87 4.70
N VAL A 725 -15.38 20.90 5.58
CA VAL A 725 -16.28 20.63 6.70
C VAL A 725 -16.13 21.67 7.82
N GLU A 726 -14.90 22.09 8.14
CA GLU A 726 -14.62 23.19 9.07
C GLU A 726 -15.25 24.50 8.60
N GLU A 727 -15.16 24.80 7.31
CA GLU A 727 -15.76 26.00 6.73
C GLU A 727 -17.29 25.93 6.70
N PHE A 728 -17.87 24.75 6.45
CA PHE A 728 -19.31 24.56 6.45
C PHE A 728 -19.92 24.73 7.84
N TYR A 729 -19.31 24.11 8.87
CA TYR A 729 -19.82 24.14 10.25
C TYR A 729 -19.26 25.27 11.11
N LYS A 730 -18.30 26.05 10.59
CA LYS A 730 -17.56 27.10 11.30
C LYS A 730 -16.97 26.59 12.62
N VAL A 731 -16.22 25.50 12.53
CA VAL A 731 -15.51 24.83 13.65
C VAL A 731 -14.03 24.64 13.33
N ALA A 732 -13.26 24.33 14.37
CA ALA A 732 -11.94 23.70 14.24
C ALA A 732 -12.06 22.23 14.65
N LEU A 733 -11.52 21.32 13.85
CA LEU A 733 -11.64 19.88 14.08
C LEU A 733 -10.32 19.27 14.58
N PHE A 734 -10.42 18.44 15.61
CA PHE A 734 -9.30 17.64 16.12
C PHE A 734 -9.74 16.19 16.22
N VAL A 735 -9.08 15.31 15.47
CA VAL A 735 -9.48 13.90 15.36
C VAL A 735 -8.38 13.02 15.93
N PHE A 736 -8.77 12.15 16.86
CA PHE A 736 -7.93 11.08 17.39
C PHE A 736 -8.20 9.81 16.61
N SER A 737 -7.19 8.98 16.37
CA SER A 737 -7.35 7.62 15.84
C SER A 737 -6.76 6.60 16.81
N ARG A 738 -7.19 5.34 16.68
CA ARG A 738 -6.56 4.19 17.30
C ARG A 738 -5.89 3.36 16.22
N ASP A 739 -4.58 3.18 16.33
CA ASP A 739 -3.87 2.26 15.44
C ASP A 739 -4.23 0.79 15.73
N ALA A 740 -3.78 -0.13 14.87
CA ALA A 740 -3.99 -1.56 15.03
C ALA A 740 -3.42 -2.15 16.34
N GLN A 741 -2.50 -1.45 17.02
CA GLN A 741 -1.96 -1.83 18.33
C GLN A 741 -2.70 -1.18 19.50
N GLY A 742 -3.75 -0.41 19.22
CA GLY A 742 -4.55 0.31 20.21
C GLY A 742 -3.90 1.60 20.73
N ARG A 743 -2.79 2.05 20.11
CA ARG A 743 -2.16 3.33 20.45
C ARG A 743 -2.98 4.47 19.87
N ILE A 744 -3.07 5.55 20.64
CA ILE A 744 -3.78 6.76 20.21
C ILE A 744 -2.83 7.64 19.41
N ASP A 745 -3.26 8.04 18.22
CA ASP A 745 -2.59 9.02 17.39
C ASP A 745 -3.53 10.17 17.03
N TYR A 746 -2.97 11.26 16.52
CA TYR A 746 -3.71 12.35 15.91
C TYR A 746 -3.85 12.08 14.42
N VAL A 747 -5.06 12.20 13.89
CA VAL A 747 -5.26 12.19 12.46
C VAL A 747 -4.78 13.52 11.91
N ILE A 748 -3.64 13.49 11.23
CA ILE A 748 -3.05 14.67 10.61
C ILE A 748 -3.66 14.82 9.21
N PRO A 749 -4.26 15.98 8.87
CA PRO A 749 -4.69 16.25 7.51
C PRO A 749 -3.55 16.16 6.51
N GLU A 750 -3.84 15.79 5.28
CA GLU A 750 -2.86 15.92 4.21
C GLU A 750 -2.42 17.40 4.10
N PHE A 751 -1.12 17.65 4.03
CA PHE A 751 -0.52 19.00 4.01
C PHE A 751 -0.83 19.88 5.23
N TYR A 752 -0.82 19.31 6.43
CA TYR A 752 -1.13 20.00 7.70
C TYR A 752 -0.38 21.31 7.98
N ARG A 753 0.84 21.50 7.45
CA ARG A 753 1.67 22.69 7.77
C ARG A 753 1.00 23.98 7.32
N GLN A 754 0.50 24.02 6.08
CA GLN A 754 -0.22 25.19 5.57
C GLN A 754 -1.57 25.34 6.28
N HIS A 755 -2.23 24.22 6.60
CA HIS A 755 -3.49 24.24 7.33
C HIS A 755 -3.38 24.89 8.72
N LEU A 756 -2.34 24.60 9.51
CA LEU A 756 -2.20 25.18 10.85
C LEU A 756 -1.59 26.59 10.83
N ALA A 757 -0.55 26.83 10.01
CA ALA A 757 0.21 28.08 10.05
C ALA A 757 -0.58 29.28 9.52
N THR A 758 -1.43 29.09 8.50
CA THR A 758 -2.20 30.19 7.89
C THR A 758 -3.46 30.52 8.70
N PHE A 759 -3.90 29.63 9.58
CA PHE A 759 -5.25 29.70 10.16
C PHE A 759 -5.28 29.66 11.68
N GLU A 760 -4.18 30.02 12.36
CA GLU A 760 -4.17 30.12 13.82
C GLU A 760 -5.38 30.90 14.34
N ASP A 761 -5.67 32.09 13.81
CA ASP A 761 -6.79 32.90 14.27
C ASP A 761 -8.16 32.38 13.86
N VAL A 762 -8.23 31.69 12.71
CA VAL A 762 -9.47 31.02 12.30
C VAL A 762 -9.75 29.84 13.24
N VAL A 763 -8.73 29.09 13.64
CA VAL A 763 -8.84 28.02 14.64
C VAL A 763 -9.19 28.61 16.01
N ARG A 764 -8.55 29.72 16.41
CA ARG A 764 -8.76 30.37 17.72
C ARG A 764 -10.12 31.06 17.82
N SER A 765 -10.65 31.57 16.72
CA SER A 765 -11.97 32.22 16.66
C SER A 765 -13.13 31.23 16.55
N ARG A 766 -12.85 29.97 16.20
CA ARG A 766 -13.86 28.92 16.06
C ARG A 766 -13.90 28.03 17.30
N PRO A 767 -15.08 27.49 17.64
CA PRO A 767 -15.15 26.44 18.65
C PRO A 767 -14.47 25.17 18.12
N VAL A 768 -13.73 24.51 19.00
CA VAL A 768 -13.03 23.25 18.76
C VAL A 768 -13.99 22.09 18.99
N VAL A 769 -13.99 21.15 18.07
CA VAL A 769 -14.74 19.89 18.17
C VAL A 769 -13.74 18.73 18.09
N PHE A 770 -13.87 17.81 19.03
CA PHE A 770 -13.00 16.64 19.13
C PHE A 770 -13.75 15.40 18.64
N LEU A 771 -13.12 14.61 17.77
CA LEU A 771 -13.67 13.36 17.24
C LEU A 771 -12.73 12.19 17.52
N LEU A 772 -13.29 10.98 17.53
CA LEU A 772 -12.56 9.71 17.57
C LEU A 772 -12.86 8.91 16.30
N GLU A 773 -11.82 8.64 15.51
CA GLU A 773 -11.82 7.81 14.32
C GLU A 773 -11.52 6.34 14.68
N HIS A 774 -12.27 5.42 14.08
CA HIS A 774 -12.07 3.98 14.17
C HIS A 774 -11.54 3.46 12.82
N GLU A 775 -10.28 2.99 12.77
CA GLU A 775 -9.63 2.58 11.51
C GLU A 775 -10.27 1.35 10.84
N SER A 776 -10.86 0.43 11.61
CA SER A 776 -11.41 -0.82 11.07
C SER A 776 -12.58 -0.61 10.10
N GLU A 777 -13.36 0.43 10.34
CA GLU A 777 -14.46 0.88 9.50
C GLU A 777 -14.44 2.40 9.66
N LEU A 778 -13.85 3.14 8.71
CA LEU A 778 -13.64 4.59 8.79
C LEU A 778 -14.90 5.32 9.32
N HIS A 779 -14.96 5.49 10.64
CA HIS A 779 -16.15 5.87 11.39
C HIS A 779 -15.76 6.83 12.51
N TYR A 780 -16.57 7.86 12.71
CA TYR A 780 -16.29 8.92 13.66
C TYR A 780 -17.32 8.95 14.78
N GLU A 781 -16.84 9.19 15.99
CA GLU A 781 -17.63 9.47 17.18
C GLU A 781 -17.27 10.84 17.74
N LEU A 782 -18.24 11.54 18.33
CA LEU A 782 -18.02 12.87 18.91
C LEU A 782 -17.55 12.73 20.36
N LEU A 783 -16.55 13.52 20.75
CA LEU A 783 -16.17 13.65 22.15
C LEU A 783 -16.89 14.82 22.79
N ILE A 784 -17.60 14.54 23.88
CA ILE A 784 -18.40 15.52 24.61
C ILE A 784 -17.86 15.68 26.02
N GLY A 785 -17.98 16.90 26.54
CA GLY A 785 -17.52 17.28 27.86
C GLY A 785 -18.70 17.63 28.77
N ARG A 786 -18.54 17.41 30.07
CA ARG A 786 -19.48 17.90 31.09
C ARG A 786 -18.70 18.47 32.27
N PRO A 787 -19.11 19.59 32.87
CA PRO A 787 -18.53 20.08 34.11
C PRO A 787 -18.61 19.02 35.22
N ASP A 788 -17.49 18.76 35.89
CA ASP A 788 -17.45 17.75 36.97
C ASP A 788 -18.33 18.13 38.18
N VAL A 789 -18.55 19.43 38.36
CA VAL A 789 -19.30 20.00 39.49
C VAL A 789 -20.83 19.82 39.33
N ASP A 790 -21.32 19.66 38.10
CA ASP A 790 -22.74 19.54 37.81
C ASP A 790 -23.02 18.39 36.83
N PRO A 791 -23.27 17.16 37.34
CA PRO A 791 -23.68 16.02 36.53
C PRO A 791 -24.97 16.25 35.74
N GLY A 792 -25.79 17.24 36.13
CA GLY A 792 -27.04 17.61 35.45
C GLY A 792 -26.85 18.59 34.29
N ALA A 793 -25.69 19.22 34.18
CA ALA A 793 -25.40 20.18 33.11
C ALA A 793 -25.54 19.53 31.72
N PRO A 794 -26.00 20.28 30.69
CA PRO A 794 -26.00 19.79 29.33
C PRO A 794 -24.57 19.49 28.87
N TYR A 795 -24.43 18.53 27.95
CA TYR A 795 -23.14 18.24 27.36
C TYR A 795 -22.62 19.39 26.52
N GLU A 796 -21.36 19.74 26.72
CA GLU A 796 -20.61 20.61 25.83
C GLU A 796 -20.11 19.78 24.66
N THR A 797 -20.48 20.18 23.45
CA THR A 797 -20.11 19.51 22.18
C THR A 797 -19.13 20.34 21.34
N ALA A 798 -18.80 21.53 21.81
CA ALA A 798 -17.87 22.46 21.19
C ALA A 798 -17.19 23.27 22.29
N PHE A 799 -15.88 23.45 22.19
CA PHE A 799 -15.08 24.06 23.24
C PHE A 799 -14.42 25.35 22.75
N PRO A 800 -14.33 26.40 23.56
CA PRO A 800 -13.59 27.59 23.17
C PRO A 800 -12.11 27.26 23.00
N CYS A 801 -11.51 27.73 21.90
CA CYS A 801 -10.08 27.58 21.66
C CYS A 801 -9.32 28.75 22.33
N THR A 802 -9.20 28.70 23.66
CA THR A 802 -8.42 29.73 24.38
C THR A 802 -6.95 29.68 23.94
N GLY A 803 -6.19 30.75 24.22
CA GLY A 803 -4.75 30.77 23.93
C GLY A 803 -4.00 29.58 24.56
N GLU A 804 -4.36 29.16 25.78
CA GLU A 804 -3.72 27.99 26.40
C GLU A 804 -4.11 26.68 25.70
N VAL A 805 -5.39 26.50 25.38
CA VAL A 805 -5.88 25.31 24.66
C VAL A 805 -5.20 25.21 23.31
N TYR A 806 -5.18 26.30 22.54
CA TYR A 806 -4.49 26.34 21.25
C TYR A 806 -3.01 26.01 21.38
N HIS A 807 -2.32 26.55 22.38
CA HIS A 807 -0.90 26.28 22.61
C HIS A 807 -0.61 24.81 22.93
N VAL A 808 -1.45 24.16 23.72
CA VAL A 808 -1.31 22.72 24.01
C VAL A 808 -1.59 21.90 22.75
N LEU A 809 -2.65 22.23 22.01
CA LEU A 809 -3.00 21.56 20.77
C LEU A 809 -1.90 21.71 19.70
N SER A 810 -1.39 22.91 19.49
CA SER A 810 -0.34 23.20 18.50
C SER A 810 0.98 22.52 18.87
N LYS A 811 1.39 22.56 20.14
CA LYS A 811 2.57 21.81 20.62
C LYS A 811 2.43 20.32 20.43
N THR A 812 1.23 19.80 20.62
CA THR A 812 0.95 18.38 20.42
C THR A 812 1.10 18.05 18.93
N LEU A 813 0.43 18.79 18.03
CA LEU A 813 0.59 18.59 16.59
C LEU A 813 2.06 18.72 16.11
N LEU A 814 2.82 19.69 16.64
CA LEU A 814 4.23 19.86 16.32
C LEU A 814 5.11 18.71 16.83
N SER A 815 4.82 18.16 18.01
CA SER A 815 5.60 17.05 18.56
C SER A 815 5.38 15.76 17.78
N PHE A 816 4.16 15.49 17.31
CA PHE A 816 3.82 14.33 16.50
C PHE A 816 4.43 14.40 15.09
N THR A 817 4.59 15.59 14.54
CA THR A 817 5.12 15.77 13.18
C THR A 817 6.65 15.78 13.10
N GLY A 818 7.34 15.65 14.24
CA GLY A 818 8.81 15.67 14.32
C GLY A 818 9.45 17.02 13.97
N ASP A 819 8.65 18.04 13.65
CA ASP A 819 9.11 19.34 13.19
C ASP A 819 9.40 20.28 14.37
N ARG A 820 10.45 19.97 15.13
CA ARG A 820 10.89 20.79 16.27
C ARG A 820 11.59 22.09 15.85
N LEU A 821 11.88 22.28 14.56
CA LEU A 821 12.80 23.32 14.06
C LEU A 821 12.14 24.38 13.17
N SER A 822 10.94 24.16 12.61
CA SER A 822 10.22 25.25 11.97
C SER A 822 9.46 26.05 13.03
N THR A 823 10.02 27.19 13.44
CA THR A 823 9.18 28.24 14.01
C THR A 823 8.20 28.62 12.90
N ALA A 824 6.97 28.13 12.99
CA ALA A 824 5.89 28.58 12.14
C ALA A 824 5.95 30.12 12.17
N ARG A 825 6.20 30.74 11.00
CA ARG A 825 6.12 32.20 10.92
C ARG A 825 4.69 32.54 11.32
N LEU A 826 4.55 33.25 12.43
CA LEU A 826 3.28 33.81 12.85
C LEU A 826 2.90 34.84 11.79
N TYR A 827 2.01 34.44 10.89
CA TYR A 827 1.39 35.36 9.96
C TYR A 827 0.42 36.24 10.73
N THR A 828 0.23 37.47 10.28
CA THR A 828 -0.90 38.25 10.79
C THR A 828 -2.18 37.56 10.32
N PRO A 829 -3.21 37.43 11.17
CA PRO A 829 -4.50 36.83 10.81
C PRO A 829 -5.05 37.37 9.49
N LEU A 830 -5.53 36.49 8.60
CA LEU A 830 -6.37 36.93 7.49
C LEU A 830 -7.63 37.64 8.00
N SER A 831 -8.18 37.24 9.15
CA SER A 831 -9.33 37.94 9.75
C SER A 831 -9.05 39.37 10.21
N ALA A 832 -7.77 39.74 10.38
CA ALA A 832 -7.34 41.10 10.69
C ALA A 832 -6.98 41.90 9.43
N SER A 833 -6.99 41.26 8.25
CA SER A 833 -6.76 41.90 6.96
C SER A 833 -7.92 42.81 6.59
N VAL A 834 -7.59 44.02 6.13
CA VAL A 834 -8.57 44.93 5.52
C VAL A 834 -9.12 44.34 4.21
N LEU A 835 -8.33 43.48 3.55
CA LEU A 835 -8.66 42.88 2.25
C LEU A 835 -9.51 41.63 2.34
N ALA A 836 -9.53 40.92 3.47
CA ALA A 836 -10.30 39.68 3.62
C ALA A 836 -11.76 39.74 3.13
N PRO A 837 -12.57 40.76 3.48
CA PRO A 837 -13.95 40.87 2.97
C PRO A 837 -14.04 41.23 1.48
N LEU A 838 -12.95 41.67 0.86
CA LEU A 838 -12.88 42.09 -0.54
C LEU A 838 -12.37 40.97 -1.46
N ILE A 839 -11.90 39.84 -0.93
CA ILE A 839 -11.44 38.71 -1.73
C ILE A 839 -12.63 38.07 -2.43
N THR A 840 -12.63 38.13 -3.76
CA THR A 840 -13.70 37.63 -4.63
C THR A 840 -13.37 36.30 -5.28
N ALA A 841 -12.10 36.05 -5.59
CA ALA A 841 -11.63 34.79 -6.17
C ALA A 841 -10.17 34.51 -5.76
N GLN A 842 -9.67 33.32 -6.09
CA GLN A 842 -8.30 32.90 -5.83
C GLN A 842 -7.68 32.19 -7.04
N MET A 843 -6.35 32.13 -7.08
CA MET A 843 -5.60 31.38 -8.08
C MET A 843 -4.89 30.23 -7.37
N ILE A 844 -5.13 28.99 -7.82
CA ILE A 844 -4.65 27.80 -7.13
C ILE A 844 -3.62 27.08 -8.01
N ASP A 845 -2.56 26.54 -7.38
CA ASP A 845 -1.59 25.72 -8.09
C ASP A 845 -1.98 24.24 -8.19
N VAL A 846 -1.20 23.46 -8.94
CA VAL A 846 -1.44 22.02 -9.10
C VAL A 846 -1.34 21.22 -7.78
N TYR A 847 -0.81 21.83 -6.72
CA TYR A 847 -0.74 21.24 -5.38
C TYR A 847 -1.94 21.66 -4.52
N GLY A 848 -2.93 22.31 -5.12
CA GLY A 848 -4.07 22.85 -4.42
C GLY A 848 -3.71 23.99 -3.46
N LYS A 849 -2.60 24.73 -3.68
CA LYS A 849 -2.23 25.87 -2.83
C LYS A 849 -2.63 27.20 -3.48
N CYS A 850 -3.16 28.12 -2.69
CA CYS A 850 -3.48 29.45 -3.16
C CYS A 850 -2.20 30.27 -3.36
N ARG A 851 -2.00 30.73 -4.60
CA ARG A 851 -0.84 31.54 -5.05
C ARG A 851 -1.20 32.97 -5.38
N GLY A 852 -2.48 33.23 -5.62
CA GLY A 852 -2.96 34.57 -5.94
C GLY A 852 -4.38 34.78 -5.43
N LEU A 853 -4.74 36.04 -5.26
CA LEU A 853 -6.07 36.48 -4.84
C LEU A 853 -6.57 37.52 -5.84
N VAL A 854 -7.86 37.49 -6.13
CA VAL A 854 -8.53 38.55 -6.87
C VAL A 854 -9.43 39.28 -5.89
N VAL A 855 -9.18 40.57 -5.75
CA VAL A 855 -9.85 41.45 -4.79
C VAL A 855 -10.72 42.45 -5.52
N ALA A 856 -11.93 42.68 -5.00
CA ALA A 856 -12.96 43.52 -5.60
C ALA A 856 -13.21 43.21 -7.09
N SER A 857 -13.08 41.93 -7.48
CA SER A 857 -13.18 41.43 -8.85
C SER A 857 -12.28 42.13 -9.88
N ARG A 858 -11.27 42.89 -9.44
CA ARG A 858 -10.48 43.79 -10.31
C ARG A 858 -8.99 43.76 -10.03
N PHE A 859 -8.58 43.56 -8.77
CA PHE A 859 -7.20 43.70 -8.36
C PHE A 859 -6.59 42.32 -8.14
N THR A 860 -5.57 42.00 -8.93
CA THR A 860 -4.87 40.72 -8.83
C THR A 860 -3.68 40.86 -7.91
N ILE A 861 -3.61 40.00 -6.91
CA ILE A 861 -2.57 39.96 -5.90
C ILE A 861 -1.84 38.63 -6.01
N LEU A 862 -0.54 38.66 -6.22
CA LEU A 862 0.30 37.47 -6.04
C LEU A 862 0.76 37.34 -4.59
N LEU A 863 0.77 36.10 -4.10
CA LEU A 863 1.24 35.74 -2.78
C LEU A 863 2.68 35.26 -2.87
N LYS A 864 3.57 35.89 -2.10
CA LYS A 864 4.97 35.46 -1.98
C LYS A 864 5.08 34.09 -1.32
N ASP A 865 4.38 33.92 -0.21
CA ASP A 865 4.28 32.66 0.50
C ASP A 865 2.88 32.09 0.22
N PRO A 866 2.75 30.87 -0.33
CA PRO A 866 1.45 30.28 -0.61
C PRO A 866 0.65 30.09 0.68
N ILE A 867 -0.65 30.30 0.58
CA ILE A 867 -1.59 30.02 1.66
C ILE A 867 -2.45 28.81 1.30
N ALA A 868 -3.05 28.18 2.31
CA ALA A 868 -4.07 27.18 2.04
C ALA A 868 -5.30 27.85 1.40
N PRO A 869 -6.00 27.18 0.47
CA PRO A 869 -7.12 27.77 -0.25
C PRO A 869 -8.20 28.35 0.67
N LEU A 870 -8.80 29.43 0.20
CA LEU A 870 -9.89 30.12 0.88
C LEU A 870 -11.24 29.56 0.42
N ALA A 871 -12.30 29.85 1.16
CA ALA A 871 -13.68 29.51 0.77
C ALA A 871 -14.22 30.51 -0.27
N VAL A 872 -13.48 30.71 -1.36
CA VAL A 872 -13.83 31.53 -2.53
C VAL A 872 -13.55 30.73 -3.80
N ARG A 873 -14.22 31.06 -4.90
CA ARG A 873 -14.06 30.30 -6.16
C ARG A 873 -12.69 30.53 -6.78
N GLU A 874 -12.21 29.55 -7.56
CA GLU A 874 -11.06 29.74 -8.42
C GLU A 874 -11.37 30.78 -9.52
N HIS A 875 -10.39 31.65 -9.82
CA HIS A 875 -10.49 32.62 -10.89
C HIS A 875 -10.33 31.91 -12.24
N ALA A 876 -11.40 31.85 -13.02
CA ALA A 876 -11.37 31.29 -14.37
C ALA A 876 -10.87 32.34 -15.38
N GLY A 877 -9.68 32.13 -15.91
CA GLY A 877 -9.12 32.93 -17.01
C GLY A 877 -8.04 33.93 -16.59
N GLU A 878 -7.74 34.87 -17.49
CA GLU A 878 -6.71 35.87 -17.22
C GLU A 878 -7.20 36.87 -16.15
N PRO A 879 -6.39 37.13 -15.12
CA PRO A 879 -6.71 38.13 -14.11
C PRO A 879 -6.78 39.54 -14.73
N PRO A 880 -7.79 40.36 -14.39
CA PRO A 880 -7.79 41.75 -14.80
C PRO A 880 -6.59 42.48 -14.19
N LEU A 881 -5.92 43.29 -15.02
CA LEU A 881 -4.83 44.16 -14.60
C LEU A 881 -5.31 45.61 -14.59
N PRO A 882 -5.59 46.20 -13.41
CA PRO A 882 -6.04 47.58 -13.29
C PRO A 882 -4.96 48.57 -13.71
N THR A 883 -5.32 49.81 -14.02
CA THR A 883 -4.32 50.87 -14.22
C THR A 883 -3.64 51.21 -12.89
N ASN A 884 -2.43 51.76 -12.94
CA ASN A 884 -1.70 52.21 -11.75
C ASN A 884 -2.51 53.23 -10.92
N GLU A 885 -3.22 54.15 -11.59
CA GLU A 885 -4.09 55.12 -10.93
C GLU A 885 -5.20 54.44 -10.13
N ALA A 886 -5.88 53.45 -10.74
CA ALA A 886 -6.93 52.69 -10.07
C ALA A 886 -6.40 51.87 -8.89
N LEU A 887 -5.17 51.34 -9.00
CA LEU A 887 -4.51 50.66 -7.88
C LEU A 887 -4.26 51.62 -6.73
N HIS A 888 -3.66 52.79 -6.96
CA HIS A 888 -3.39 53.76 -5.90
C HIS A 888 -4.67 54.31 -5.27
N GLU A 889 -5.73 54.51 -6.05
CA GLU A 889 -7.05 54.89 -5.54
C GLU A 889 -7.59 53.81 -4.59
N PHE A 890 -7.57 52.54 -5.02
CA PHE A 890 -7.99 51.40 -4.20
C PHE A 890 -7.19 51.28 -2.91
N LEU A 891 -5.85 51.41 -2.97
CA LEU A 891 -5.00 51.36 -1.79
C LEU A 891 -5.31 52.49 -0.80
N ARG A 892 -5.55 53.71 -1.31
CA ARG A 892 -5.91 54.87 -0.48
C ARG A 892 -7.28 54.70 0.19
N GLU A 893 -8.27 54.24 -0.56
CA GLU A 893 -9.63 53.99 -0.09
C GLU A 893 -9.65 53.02 1.11
N HIS A 894 -8.82 51.98 1.04
CA HIS A 894 -8.74 50.94 2.07
C HIS A 894 -7.65 51.17 3.13
N GLY A 895 -7.02 52.34 3.13
CA GLY A 895 -5.97 52.68 4.10
C GLY A 895 -4.73 51.79 4.02
N LEU A 896 -4.47 51.19 2.86
CA LEU A 896 -3.32 50.33 2.62
C LEU A 896 -2.11 51.17 2.20
N SER A 897 -0.98 50.94 2.87
CA SER A 897 0.26 51.64 2.57
C SER A 897 1.14 50.81 1.65
N GLU A 898 1.46 51.40 0.51
CA GLU A 898 2.44 50.87 -0.42
C GLU A 898 3.84 50.94 0.19
N ARG A 899 4.54 49.81 0.19
CA ARG A 899 5.90 49.68 0.73
C ARG A 899 6.95 49.90 -0.35
N SER A 900 6.72 49.34 -1.53
CA SER A 900 7.62 49.45 -2.68
C SER A 900 6.89 49.18 -3.98
N VAL A 901 7.33 49.82 -5.06
CA VAL A 901 6.81 49.60 -6.42
C VAL A 901 7.93 49.12 -7.32
N PHE A 902 7.60 48.12 -8.13
CA PHE A 902 8.47 47.60 -9.15
C PHE A 902 7.82 47.77 -10.52
N ARG A 903 8.63 48.08 -11.54
CA ARG A 903 8.14 48.29 -12.89
C ARG A 903 8.96 47.51 -13.90
N ARG A 904 8.30 46.87 -14.86
CA ARG A 904 8.93 46.25 -16.02
C ARG A 904 8.00 46.36 -17.24
N HIS A 905 8.39 47.19 -18.21
CA HIS A 905 7.52 47.58 -19.33
C HIS A 905 6.20 48.18 -18.80
N ASN A 906 5.09 47.75 -19.37
CA ASN A 906 3.72 48.12 -19.01
C ASN A 906 3.20 47.48 -17.71
N LEU A 907 3.95 46.58 -17.06
CA LEU A 907 3.53 45.93 -15.82
C LEU A 907 4.17 46.58 -14.59
N LEU A 908 3.33 46.92 -13.62
CA LEU A 908 3.66 47.47 -12.31
C LEU A 908 3.30 46.45 -11.23
N VAL A 909 4.18 46.30 -10.24
CA VAL A 909 3.98 45.45 -9.08
C VAL A 909 4.14 46.28 -7.81
N ALA A 910 3.05 46.56 -7.11
CA ALA A 910 3.08 47.26 -5.83
C ALA A 910 3.09 46.23 -4.69
N VAL A 911 4.08 46.35 -3.80
CA VAL A 911 4.15 45.55 -2.58
C VAL A 911 3.44 46.28 -1.46
N VAL A 912 2.41 45.65 -0.92
CA VAL A 912 1.57 46.18 0.15
C VAL A 912 1.68 45.24 1.33
N ARG A 913 1.92 45.78 2.53
CA ARG A 913 1.97 44.96 3.75
C ARG A 913 0.59 44.94 4.38
N ASP A 914 0.04 43.74 4.56
CA ASP A 914 -1.21 43.51 5.28
C ASP A 914 -1.06 42.25 6.15
N PHE A 915 -1.87 41.21 5.92
CA PHE A 915 -1.69 39.92 6.59
C PHE A 915 -0.40 39.20 6.13
N LEU A 916 0.06 39.54 4.92
CA LEU A 916 1.29 39.10 4.26
C LEU A 916 1.93 40.27 3.50
N ASP A 917 3.11 40.05 2.93
CA ASP A 917 3.60 40.88 1.82
C ASP A 917 2.80 40.50 0.56
N LEU A 918 1.92 41.40 0.11
CA LEU A 918 1.00 41.23 -1.02
C LEU A 918 1.53 41.95 -2.26
N TYR A 919 1.50 41.29 -3.42
CA TYR A 919 2.08 41.81 -4.66
C TYR A 919 0.96 42.14 -5.65
N PHE A 920 0.47 43.38 -5.60
CA PHE A 920 -0.57 43.87 -6.50
C PHE A 920 -0.03 44.08 -7.91
N LEU A 921 -0.74 43.56 -8.91
CA LEU A 921 -0.41 43.74 -10.32
C LEU A 921 -1.24 44.89 -10.92
N ALA A 922 -0.60 45.75 -11.70
CA ALA A 922 -1.26 46.83 -12.45
C ALA A 922 -0.58 47.11 -13.78
N THR A 923 -1.29 47.74 -14.70
CA THR A 923 -0.75 48.28 -15.95
C THR A 923 -0.41 49.77 -15.81
N GLY A 924 0.64 50.24 -16.49
CA GLY A 924 0.95 51.67 -16.52
C GLY A 924 1.85 52.07 -17.69
N GLU A 925 1.58 53.24 -18.29
CA GLU A 925 2.38 53.82 -19.37
C GLU A 925 3.71 54.41 -18.88
N ASP A 926 4.79 54.21 -19.63
CA ASP A 926 6.20 54.46 -19.26
C ASP A 926 6.57 55.90 -18.84
N SER A 927 5.64 56.85 -18.79
CA SER A 927 5.92 58.28 -18.68
C SER A 927 6.17 58.82 -17.26
N ALA A 928 5.87 58.07 -16.19
CA ALA A 928 6.09 58.54 -14.82
C ALA A 928 7.54 58.27 -14.33
N PRO A 929 8.34 59.31 -13.99
CA PRO A 929 9.70 59.13 -13.49
C PRO A 929 9.70 58.46 -12.11
N THR A 930 10.31 57.28 -12.01
CA THR A 930 10.50 56.56 -10.75
C THR A 930 11.45 57.35 -9.85
N ALA A 931 10.90 58.03 -8.85
CA ALA A 931 11.68 58.71 -7.82
C ALA A 931 12.36 57.69 -6.90
N GLY A 932 13.67 57.50 -7.05
CA GLY A 932 14.59 57.12 -5.97
C GLY A 932 14.48 55.74 -5.32
N GLY A 933 13.75 54.78 -5.89
CA GLY A 933 13.61 53.43 -5.33
C GLY A 933 14.94 52.65 -5.35
N ARG A 934 15.39 52.14 -4.19
CA ARG A 934 16.57 51.27 -4.08
C ARG A 934 16.44 50.07 -5.02
N ASP A 935 17.48 49.85 -5.82
CA ASP A 935 17.63 48.77 -6.79
C ASP A 935 17.59 47.40 -6.10
N THR A 936 16.39 46.87 -5.87
CA THR A 936 16.13 45.51 -5.38
C THR A 936 15.85 44.59 -6.57
N ARG A 937 16.68 44.70 -7.62
CA ARG A 937 16.67 43.91 -8.85
C ARG A 937 16.39 42.42 -8.65
N LYS A 938 16.89 41.81 -7.57
CA LYS A 938 16.73 40.37 -7.30
C LYS A 938 15.26 39.98 -7.07
N THR A 939 14.52 40.74 -6.26
CA THR A 939 13.10 40.47 -5.97
C THR A 939 12.20 40.76 -7.18
N CYS A 940 12.56 41.76 -7.99
CA CYS A 940 11.87 42.07 -9.24
C CYS A 940 11.98 40.93 -10.27
N ILE A 941 13.18 40.39 -10.46
CA ILE A 941 13.43 39.38 -11.50
C ILE A 941 12.60 38.12 -11.24
N ASP A 942 12.49 37.69 -9.97
CA ASP A 942 11.72 36.51 -9.60
C ASP A 942 10.23 36.69 -9.92
N VAL A 943 9.63 37.81 -9.51
CA VAL A 943 8.21 38.12 -9.76
C VAL A 943 7.92 38.34 -11.26
N PHE A 944 8.79 39.07 -11.97
CA PHE A 944 8.59 39.35 -13.40
C PHE A 944 8.96 38.18 -14.33
N SER A 945 9.75 37.18 -13.89
CA SER A 945 9.99 35.94 -14.65
C SER A 945 8.74 35.06 -14.71
N VAL A 946 7.92 35.14 -13.66
CA VAL A 946 6.70 34.39 -13.48
C VAL A 946 5.55 34.99 -14.30
N LEU A 947 5.47 36.32 -14.43
CA LEU A 947 4.33 37.09 -14.96
C LEU A 947 4.24 37.29 -16.50
N ARG A 948 4.97 36.53 -17.33
CA ARG A 948 4.91 36.73 -18.81
C ARG A 948 3.62 36.22 -19.46
N ASP A 949 2.94 35.28 -18.82
CA ASP A 949 1.61 34.79 -19.17
C ASP A 949 0.94 34.35 -17.85
N PRO A 950 -0.17 34.99 -17.41
CA PRO A 950 -0.79 34.71 -16.12
C PRO A 950 -1.31 33.28 -15.98
N THR A 951 -1.73 32.64 -17.08
CA THR A 951 -2.19 31.25 -17.09
C THR A 951 -1.02 30.27 -16.95
N ASP A 952 0.17 30.69 -17.40
CA ASP A 952 1.42 29.93 -17.33
C ASP A 952 2.17 30.12 -15.99
N VAL A 953 1.85 31.15 -15.18
CA VAL A 953 2.49 31.40 -13.86
C VAL A 953 2.47 30.16 -12.97
N VAL A 954 1.29 29.55 -12.86
CA VAL A 954 1.05 28.38 -12.02
C VAL A 954 1.78 27.16 -12.59
N ALA A 955 1.67 26.94 -13.90
CA ALA A 955 2.34 25.85 -14.61
C ALA A 955 3.87 25.95 -14.46
N ARG A 956 4.47 27.10 -14.75
CA ARG A 956 5.91 27.35 -14.54
C ARG A 956 6.34 27.19 -13.09
N THR A 957 5.51 27.59 -12.13
CA THR A 957 5.84 27.42 -10.70
C THR A 957 5.83 25.94 -10.33
N SER A 958 4.88 25.17 -10.85
CA SER A 958 4.86 23.72 -10.75
C SER A 958 6.11 23.11 -11.35
N ASP A 959 6.41 23.41 -12.61
CA ASP A 959 7.59 22.93 -13.32
C ASP A 959 8.89 23.24 -12.58
N ARG A 960 9.03 24.46 -12.06
CA ARG A 960 10.20 24.87 -11.27
C ARG A 960 10.29 24.12 -9.94
N LEU A 961 9.17 23.84 -9.28
CA LEU A 961 9.18 23.04 -8.06
C LEU A 961 9.59 21.60 -8.36
N ARG A 962 9.03 21.00 -9.41
CA ARG A 962 9.39 19.67 -9.91
C ARG A 962 10.88 19.60 -10.27
N LEU A 963 11.36 20.57 -11.04
CA LEU A 963 12.77 20.73 -11.38
C LEU A 963 13.63 20.81 -10.12
N ALA A 964 13.27 21.63 -9.13
CA ALA A 964 14.02 21.74 -7.88
C ALA A 964 14.07 20.40 -7.11
N MET A 965 13.00 19.61 -7.13
CA MET A 965 12.97 18.28 -6.52
C MET A 965 13.89 17.29 -7.25
N VAL A 966 13.88 17.29 -8.58
CA VAL A 966 14.79 16.47 -9.40
C VAL A 966 16.25 16.89 -9.21
N LEU A 967 16.55 18.19 -9.18
CA LEU A 967 17.91 18.69 -8.92
C LEU A 967 18.41 18.29 -7.53
N LYS A 968 17.52 18.30 -6.53
CA LYS A 968 17.83 17.83 -5.18
C LYS A 968 18.23 16.35 -5.19
N GLU A 969 17.49 15.51 -5.90
CA GLU A 969 17.81 14.09 -6.06
C GLU A 969 19.09 13.86 -6.86
N ALA A 970 19.32 14.65 -7.90
CA ALA A 970 20.56 14.63 -8.67
C ALA A 970 21.78 14.94 -7.80
N VAL A 971 21.68 15.92 -6.89
CA VAL A 971 22.74 16.20 -5.91
C VAL A 971 23.00 15.00 -5.00
N ILE A 972 21.97 14.33 -4.48
CA ILE A 972 22.13 13.14 -3.65
C ILE A 972 22.77 12.01 -4.46
N PHE A 973 22.35 11.80 -5.70
CA PHE A 973 22.92 10.82 -6.62
C PHE A 973 24.43 11.04 -6.84
N PHE A 974 24.82 12.27 -7.20
CA PHE A 974 26.23 12.62 -7.40
C PHE A 974 27.03 12.51 -6.12
N PHE A 975 26.47 12.93 -4.99
CA PHE A 975 27.12 12.79 -3.70
C PHE A 975 27.30 11.32 -3.30
N SER A 976 26.31 10.47 -3.57
CA SER A 976 26.39 9.02 -3.36
C SER A 976 27.53 8.38 -4.17
N SER A 977 27.67 8.79 -5.44
CA SER A 977 28.75 8.37 -6.31
C SER A 977 30.11 8.84 -5.79
N PHE A 978 30.22 10.11 -5.41
CA PHE A 978 31.42 10.68 -4.77
C PHE A 978 31.78 9.95 -3.47
N LEU A 979 30.79 9.65 -2.64
CA LEU A 979 30.96 8.91 -1.38
C LEU A 979 31.51 7.51 -1.62
N HIS A 980 31.03 6.83 -2.67
CA HIS A 980 31.51 5.51 -3.05
C HIS A 980 32.99 5.54 -3.47
N GLU A 981 33.39 6.52 -4.28
CA GLU A 981 34.80 6.71 -4.67
C GLU A 981 35.70 7.05 -3.49
N LYS A 982 35.18 7.83 -2.52
CA LYS A 982 35.88 8.25 -1.31
C LYS A 982 35.68 7.31 -0.13
N ARG A 983 35.13 6.11 -0.34
CA ARG A 983 34.77 5.19 0.75
C ARG A 983 35.96 4.81 1.65
N SER A 984 37.16 4.74 1.08
CA SER A 984 38.40 4.51 1.84
C SER A 984 38.80 5.68 2.74
N ALA A 985 38.29 6.89 2.49
CA ALA A 985 38.56 8.09 3.26
C ALA A 985 37.50 8.37 4.36
N LEU A 986 36.36 7.67 4.35
CA LEU A 986 35.27 7.83 5.33
C LEU A 986 35.71 7.60 6.79
N GLY A 987 36.70 6.72 7.01
CA GLY A 987 37.24 6.49 8.35
C GLY A 987 38.03 7.68 8.93
N ARG A 988 38.31 8.72 8.13
CA ARG A 988 39.11 9.89 8.51
C ARG A 988 38.35 11.22 8.52
N HIS A 989 37.21 11.31 7.83
CA HIS A 989 36.48 12.57 7.63
C HIS A 989 35.06 12.52 8.22
N ALA A 990 34.61 13.65 8.78
CA ALA A 990 33.21 13.82 9.13
C ALA A 990 32.36 13.99 7.85
N ILE A 991 31.12 13.51 7.83
CA ILE A 991 30.19 13.64 6.69
C ILE A 991 30.12 15.09 6.17
N GLN A 992 30.19 16.07 7.06
CA GLN A 992 30.19 17.50 6.69
C GLN A 992 31.42 17.92 5.86
N GLU A 993 32.59 17.35 6.13
CA GLU A 993 33.81 17.62 5.35
C GLU A 993 33.69 17.00 3.95
N LEU A 994 33.11 15.81 3.85
CA LEU A 994 32.84 15.16 2.56
C LEU A 994 31.82 15.94 1.73
N VAL A 995 30.76 16.44 2.35
CA VAL A 995 29.78 17.33 1.69
C VAL A 995 30.45 18.61 1.21
N HIS A 996 31.30 19.23 2.03
CA HIS A 996 32.05 20.42 1.63
C HIS A 996 32.95 20.14 0.42
N SER A 997 33.76 19.08 0.48
CA SER A 997 34.66 18.66 -0.60
C SER A 997 33.91 18.31 -1.88
N PHE A 998 32.75 17.66 -1.78
CA PHE A 998 31.87 17.37 -2.91
C PHE A 998 31.44 18.66 -3.63
N PHE A 999 30.95 19.66 -2.91
CA PHE A 999 30.51 20.90 -3.55
C PHE A 999 31.67 21.73 -4.13
N GLU A 1000 32.88 21.68 -3.54
CA GLU A 1000 34.05 22.37 -4.10
C GLU A 1000 34.60 21.69 -5.36
N GLY A 1001 34.57 20.36 -5.39
CA GLY A 1001 35.16 19.57 -6.47
C GLY A 1001 34.19 19.22 -7.61
N CYS A 1002 32.94 18.94 -7.28
CA CYS A 1002 31.98 18.28 -8.18
C CYS A 1002 30.78 19.15 -8.56
N VAL A 1003 30.62 20.35 -7.97
CA VAL A 1003 29.47 21.23 -8.23
C VAL A 1003 29.96 22.61 -8.66
N ARG A 1004 29.28 23.21 -9.63
CA ARG A 1004 29.52 24.57 -10.11
C ARG A 1004 28.20 25.34 -10.04
N PHE A 1005 28.14 26.32 -9.16
CA PHE A 1005 27.03 27.25 -9.06
C PHE A 1005 27.14 28.33 -10.14
N VAL A 1006 26.13 28.44 -11.00
CA VAL A 1006 26.08 29.42 -12.10
C VAL A 1006 24.78 30.23 -12.07
N PRO A 1007 24.76 31.45 -12.64
CA PRO A 1007 23.51 32.19 -12.83
C PRO A 1007 22.49 31.39 -13.64
N GLU A 1008 21.19 31.50 -13.31
CA GLU A 1008 20.11 30.72 -13.96
C GLU A 1008 20.09 30.84 -15.49
N ARG A 1009 20.40 32.04 -16.02
CA ARG A 1009 20.50 32.30 -17.47
C ARG A 1009 21.61 31.53 -18.20
N ASP A 1010 22.59 31.02 -17.45
CA ASP A 1010 23.73 30.29 -17.98
C ASP A 1010 23.52 28.76 -17.83
N LEU A 1011 22.37 28.32 -17.27
CA LEU A 1011 21.99 26.92 -17.20
C LEU A 1011 21.45 26.46 -18.56
N PRO A 1012 21.78 25.23 -19.00
CA PRO A 1012 21.23 24.65 -20.23
C PRO A 1012 19.82 24.08 -20.04
N TYR A 1013 19.20 24.31 -18.88
CA TYR A 1013 17.85 23.86 -18.53
C TYR A 1013 17.09 24.99 -17.81
N GLY A 1014 15.79 25.10 -18.09
CA GLY A 1014 14.85 26.04 -17.47
C GLY A 1014 13.55 25.41 -16.97
N SER A 1015 13.21 24.20 -17.43
CA SER A 1015 12.07 23.38 -16.99
C SER A 1015 12.51 21.95 -16.69
N ILE A 1016 11.67 21.20 -15.96
CA ILE A 1016 11.86 19.76 -15.77
C ILE A 1016 11.87 19.01 -17.11
N HIS A 1017 11.17 19.50 -18.13
CA HIS A 1017 11.10 18.89 -19.46
C HIS A 1017 12.43 18.96 -20.24
N ASP A 1018 13.36 19.84 -19.83
CA ASP A 1018 14.72 19.89 -20.37
C ASP A 1018 15.61 18.78 -19.79
N LEU A 1019 15.17 18.13 -18.72
CA LEU A 1019 15.84 17.01 -18.10
C LEU A 1019 15.24 15.70 -18.60
N HIS A 1020 16.09 14.72 -18.88
CA HIS A 1020 15.61 13.37 -19.13
C HIS A 1020 15.26 12.70 -17.77
N PRO A 1021 14.23 11.83 -17.68
CA PRO A 1021 13.90 11.13 -16.43
C PRO A 1021 15.01 10.17 -15.98
N ARG A 1022 15.66 9.55 -16.98
CA ARG A 1022 16.75 8.59 -16.80
C ARG A 1022 18.05 9.27 -16.37
N ILE A 1023 18.53 8.94 -15.18
CA ILE A 1023 19.67 9.58 -14.53
C ILE A 1023 20.91 9.57 -15.44
N GLN A 1024 21.35 8.40 -15.94
CA GLN A 1024 22.59 8.27 -16.71
C GLN A 1024 22.73 9.22 -17.91
N ARG A 1025 21.63 9.61 -18.56
CA ARG A 1025 21.67 10.50 -19.73
C ARG A 1025 21.64 11.98 -19.33
N THR A 1026 20.73 12.34 -18.42
CA THR A 1026 20.56 13.70 -17.88
C THR A 1026 21.83 14.22 -17.24
N LEU A 1027 22.57 13.31 -16.59
CA LEU A 1027 23.85 13.64 -15.97
C LEU A 1027 24.83 14.15 -17.03
N HIS A 1028 24.98 13.52 -18.18
CA HIS A 1028 26.09 13.84 -19.10
C HIS A 1028 25.86 15.04 -20.01
N GLU A 1029 24.62 15.29 -20.46
CA GLU A 1029 24.38 16.28 -21.51
C GLU A 1029 23.87 17.63 -20.98
N THR A 1030 23.03 17.61 -19.94
CA THR A 1030 22.33 18.83 -19.47
C THR A 1030 22.82 19.29 -18.09
N LEU A 1031 23.14 18.37 -17.17
CA LEU A 1031 23.51 18.74 -15.79
C LEU A 1031 25.01 18.89 -15.56
N LEU A 1032 25.88 18.36 -16.43
CA LEU A 1032 27.33 18.40 -16.26
C LEU A 1032 28.01 19.33 -17.27
N LEU A 1033 28.89 20.20 -16.77
CA LEU A 1033 29.88 20.92 -17.57
C LEU A 1033 31.26 20.72 -16.94
N ASP A 1034 32.23 20.25 -17.73
CA ASP A 1034 33.59 19.93 -17.25
C ASP A 1034 33.61 18.95 -16.06
N ASN A 1035 32.75 17.91 -16.10
CA ASN A 1035 32.53 16.95 -15.00
C ASN A 1035 32.05 17.57 -13.68
N ARG A 1036 31.50 18.79 -13.71
CA ARG A 1036 30.88 19.44 -12.56
C ARG A 1036 29.40 19.63 -12.78
N MET A 1037 28.61 19.30 -11.77
CA MET A 1037 27.18 19.53 -11.76
C MET A 1037 26.89 21.02 -11.77
N LEU A 1038 26.20 21.50 -12.80
CA LEU A 1038 25.68 22.85 -12.85
C LEU A 1038 24.47 22.95 -11.93
N LEU A 1039 24.46 23.94 -11.05
CA LEU A 1039 23.31 24.27 -10.22
C LEU A 1039 23.07 25.78 -10.20
N PRO A 1040 21.81 26.23 -10.02
CA PRO A 1040 21.51 27.64 -9.82
C PRO A 1040 22.26 28.23 -8.62
N ALA A 1041 22.92 29.37 -8.80
CA ALA A 1041 23.72 29.99 -7.75
C ALA A 1041 22.90 30.46 -6.53
N ASP A 1042 21.60 30.68 -6.69
CA ASP A 1042 20.68 31.10 -5.64
C ASP A 1042 20.29 29.97 -4.66
N ILE A 1043 20.46 28.70 -5.05
CA ILE A 1043 20.14 27.55 -4.18
C ILE A 1043 21.32 27.02 -3.37
N GLU A 1044 22.55 27.52 -3.59
CA GLU A 1044 23.80 27.01 -3.01
C GLU A 1044 23.69 26.72 -1.49
N THR A 1045 23.31 27.73 -0.71
CA THR A 1045 23.24 27.59 0.75
C THR A 1045 22.22 26.54 1.17
N LYS A 1046 21.07 26.49 0.50
CA LYS A 1046 19.97 25.57 0.82
C LYS A 1046 20.34 24.13 0.48
N ILE A 1047 20.95 23.91 -0.70
CA ILE A 1047 21.27 22.57 -1.17
C ILE A 1047 22.45 21.97 -0.39
N ARG A 1048 23.43 22.79 0.02
CA ARG A 1048 24.51 22.40 0.92
C ARG A 1048 23.97 21.93 2.27
N TYR A 1049 23.11 22.73 2.87
CA TYR A 1049 22.46 22.39 4.14
C TYR A 1049 21.63 21.10 4.02
N TYR A 1050 20.80 21.01 2.99
CA TYR A 1050 19.95 19.85 2.75
C TYR A 1050 20.77 18.56 2.62
N LEU A 1051 21.81 18.56 1.78
CA LEU A 1051 22.63 17.36 1.59
C LEU A 1051 23.36 16.97 2.88
N GLY A 1052 23.89 17.95 3.62
CA GLY A 1052 24.52 17.72 4.92
C GLY A 1052 23.58 17.12 5.95
N TRP A 1053 22.34 17.61 6.01
CA TRP A 1053 21.30 17.06 6.88
C TRP A 1053 20.88 15.65 6.43
N PHE A 1054 20.57 15.47 5.14
CA PHE A 1054 20.07 14.21 4.59
C PHE A 1054 21.11 13.09 4.70
N ALA A 1055 22.37 13.36 4.37
CA ALA A 1055 23.45 12.39 4.52
C ALA A 1055 23.74 12.03 5.99
N GLY A 1056 23.51 12.96 6.92
CA GLY A 1056 23.66 12.70 8.35
C GLY A 1056 22.51 11.88 8.95
N TYR A 1057 21.29 12.04 8.43
CA TYR A 1057 20.08 11.40 8.94
C TYR A 1057 19.75 10.06 8.24
N GLU A 1058 19.98 9.97 6.92
CA GLU A 1058 19.60 8.84 6.06
C GLU A 1058 20.80 8.27 5.25
N PRO A 1059 21.91 7.88 5.90
CA PRO A 1059 23.14 7.49 5.19
C PRO A 1059 22.96 6.25 4.29
N GLU A 1060 22.17 5.26 4.72
CA GLU A 1060 21.90 4.06 3.92
C GLU A 1060 21.12 4.38 2.64
N THR A 1061 20.17 5.31 2.74
CA THR A 1061 19.40 5.80 1.60
C THR A 1061 20.32 6.52 0.62
N VAL A 1062 21.21 7.39 1.11
CA VAL A 1062 22.23 8.04 0.26
C VAL A 1062 23.08 7.01 -0.46
N GLU A 1063 23.56 5.94 0.18
CA GLU A 1063 24.37 4.92 -0.51
C GLU A 1063 23.62 4.21 -1.65
N LYS A 1064 22.31 4.01 -1.51
CA LYS A 1064 21.46 3.39 -2.55
C LYS A 1064 21.16 4.32 -3.72
N PHE A 1065 21.26 5.65 -3.55
CA PHE A 1065 20.91 6.60 -4.60
C PHE A 1065 21.73 6.42 -5.88
N ARG A 1066 23.00 5.99 -5.82
CA ARG A 1066 23.82 5.71 -7.01
C ARG A 1066 23.27 4.56 -7.87
N GLU A 1067 22.43 3.70 -7.30
CA GLU A 1067 21.85 2.53 -7.96
C GLU A 1067 20.54 2.88 -8.70
N LEU A 1068 20.02 4.10 -8.48
CA LEU A 1068 18.85 4.60 -9.18
C LEU A 1068 19.17 4.84 -10.65
N LEU A 1069 18.21 4.48 -11.50
CA LEU A 1069 18.29 4.68 -12.94
C LEU A 1069 17.34 5.77 -13.44
N GLU A 1070 16.38 6.16 -12.61
CA GLU A 1070 15.38 7.19 -12.87
C GLU A 1070 15.14 8.02 -11.60
N PHE A 1071 14.99 9.33 -11.74
CA PHE A 1071 14.74 10.21 -10.59
C PHE A 1071 13.37 9.91 -9.95
N PRO A 1072 13.30 9.59 -8.64
CA PRO A 1072 12.04 9.33 -7.94
C PRO A 1072 11.00 10.45 -8.10
N SER A 1073 11.46 11.71 -8.08
CA SER A 1073 10.58 12.89 -8.16
C SER A 1073 10.21 13.32 -9.59
N TYR A 1074 10.64 12.59 -10.64
CA TYR A 1074 10.32 12.99 -12.01
C TYR A 1074 8.84 12.75 -12.38
N TYR A 1075 8.29 11.62 -11.90
CA TYR A 1075 6.88 11.23 -12.09
C TYR A 1075 6.22 11.18 -10.72
N MET A 1076 5.59 12.28 -10.31
CA MET A 1076 5.01 12.47 -8.99
C MET A 1076 3.52 12.79 -9.02
N PHE A 1077 2.96 13.08 -10.19
CA PHE A 1077 1.61 13.58 -10.33
C PHE A 1077 0.91 12.89 -11.51
N CYS A 1078 -0.42 12.81 -11.45
CA CYS A 1078 -1.21 12.25 -12.55
C CYS A 1078 -1.05 13.06 -13.84
N ASP A 1079 -0.80 14.37 -13.75
CA ASP A 1079 -0.58 15.26 -14.89
C ASP A 1079 0.81 15.12 -15.53
N ASP A 1080 1.74 14.38 -14.92
CA ASP A 1080 2.99 13.95 -15.57
C ASP A 1080 2.72 12.93 -16.69
N PHE A 1081 1.50 12.40 -16.75
CA PHE A 1081 1.05 11.44 -17.74
C PHE A 1081 0.01 12.04 -18.66
N SER A 1082 0.20 11.83 -19.94
CA SER A 1082 -0.73 12.18 -21.01
C SER A 1082 -2.06 11.46 -20.80
N PRO A 1083 -3.19 12.20 -20.81
CA PRO A 1083 -4.50 11.57 -20.78
C PRO A 1083 -4.69 10.74 -22.05
N LEU A 1084 -5.14 9.49 -21.90
CA LEU A 1084 -5.49 8.62 -23.03
C LEU A 1084 -7.01 8.40 -23.03
N PRO A 1085 -7.68 8.41 -24.21
CA PRO A 1085 -9.10 8.09 -24.29
C PRO A 1085 -9.40 6.73 -23.62
N ARG A 1086 -10.48 6.65 -22.83
CA ARG A 1086 -10.93 5.44 -22.10
C ARG A 1086 -10.03 4.95 -20.96
N HIS A 1087 -9.01 5.72 -20.59
CA HIS A 1087 -8.12 5.39 -19.49
C HIS A 1087 -8.32 6.36 -18.34
N VAL A 1088 -8.38 5.83 -17.12
CA VAL A 1088 -8.38 6.62 -15.89
C VAL A 1088 -7.01 6.52 -15.24
N LEU A 1089 -6.39 7.66 -14.95
CA LEU A 1089 -5.13 7.77 -14.21
C LEU A 1089 -5.42 8.17 -12.77
N GLN A 1090 -4.84 7.45 -11.81
CA GLN A 1090 -5.13 7.63 -10.40
C GLN A 1090 -4.00 7.13 -9.49
N THR A 1091 -3.88 7.64 -8.28
CA THR A 1091 -2.89 7.21 -7.27
C THR A 1091 -3.43 6.13 -6.32
N SER A 1092 -4.70 5.77 -6.46
CA SER A 1092 -5.39 4.77 -5.64
C SER A 1092 -6.34 3.95 -6.49
N LEU A 1093 -6.47 2.66 -6.19
CA LEU A 1093 -7.45 1.77 -6.84
C LEU A 1093 -8.80 1.73 -6.12
N LEU A 1094 -8.99 2.55 -5.08
CA LEU A 1094 -10.32 2.76 -4.52
C LEU A 1094 -11.21 3.27 -5.66
N PRO A 1095 -12.31 2.56 -6.00
CA PRO A 1095 -13.05 2.85 -7.21
C PRO A 1095 -13.54 4.29 -7.19
N PHE A 1096 -13.17 5.05 -8.22
CA PHE A 1096 -14.04 6.11 -8.66
C PHE A 1096 -15.36 5.46 -9.08
N HIS A 1097 -16.42 5.77 -8.36
CA HIS A 1097 -17.69 5.98 -9.03
C HIS A 1097 -17.55 7.30 -9.78
N ASP A 1098 -16.78 7.34 -10.87
CA ASP A 1098 -16.84 8.50 -11.75
C ASP A 1098 -18.17 8.41 -12.51
N THR A 1099 -19.22 8.90 -11.86
CA THR A 1099 -20.57 8.98 -12.44
C THR A 1099 -20.61 9.96 -13.62
N ARG A 1100 -19.53 10.69 -13.93
CA ARG A 1100 -19.44 11.50 -15.15
C ARG A 1100 -19.22 10.66 -16.40
N GLU A 1101 -18.68 9.45 -16.25
CA GLU A 1101 -18.44 8.48 -17.32
C GLU A 1101 -19.12 7.15 -17.02
N THR A 1102 -20.37 7.15 -16.52
CA THR A 1102 -21.21 5.95 -16.67
C THR A 1102 -21.42 5.70 -18.15
N VAL A 1103 -20.53 4.91 -18.75
CA VAL A 1103 -20.75 4.34 -20.07
C VAL A 1103 -21.98 3.46 -19.95
N HIS A 1104 -23.08 3.90 -20.53
CA HIS A 1104 -24.31 3.11 -20.57
C HIS A 1104 -24.13 2.04 -21.65
N GLU A 1105 -23.45 0.94 -21.31
CA GLU A 1105 -23.16 -0.15 -22.25
C GLU A 1105 -24.35 -1.10 -22.44
N THR A 1106 -25.18 -1.24 -21.41
CA THR A 1106 -26.28 -2.20 -21.35
C THR A 1106 -27.64 -1.57 -21.03
N VAL A 1107 -27.68 -0.26 -20.77
CA VAL A 1107 -28.91 0.45 -20.45
C VAL A 1107 -29.61 0.87 -21.75
N PRO A 1108 -30.86 0.42 -22.00
CA PRO A 1108 -31.61 0.87 -23.16
C PRO A 1108 -31.73 2.40 -23.21
N LEU A 1109 -31.71 3.05 -24.37
CA LEU A 1109 -31.80 4.52 -24.49
C LEU A 1109 -33.07 5.08 -23.83
N ALA A 1110 -34.16 4.30 -23.86
CA ALA A 1110 -35.40 4.61 -23.15
C ALA A 1110 -35.25 4.65 -21.62
N ALA A 1111 -34.24 4.01 -21.04
CA ALA A 1111 -34.01 3.88 -19.60
C ALA A 1111 -32.83 4.73 -19.07
N VAL A 1112 -32.16 5.51 -19.93
CA VAL A 1112 -31.00 6.33 -19.55
C VAL A 1112 -31.43 7.54 -18.72
N VAL A 1113 -31.21 7.55 -17.40
CA VAL A 1113 -31.56 8.71 -16.55
C VAL A 1113 -30.33 9.58 -16.33
N VAL A 1114 -30.25 10.70 -17.05
CA VAL A 1114 -29.15 11.70 -16.96
C VAL A 1114 -29.77 13.10 -16.92
N PRO A 1115 -29.24 14.06 -16.13
CA PRO A 1115 -29.72 15.45 -16.14
C PRO A 1115 -29.67 16.09 -17.54
N ASN A 1116 -30.65 16.93 -17.87
CA ASN A 1116 -30.68 17.66 -19.15
C ASN A 1116 -29.41 18.49 -19.37
N GLY A 1117 -28.95 18.55 -20.61
CA GLY A 1117 -27.76 19.28 -21.04
C GLY A 1117 -26.43 18.67 -20.58
N ARG A 1118 -26.42 17.52 -19.89
CA ARG A 1118 -25.18 16.87 -19.45
C ARG A 1118 -24.70 15.84 -20.47
N LEU A 1119 -23.45 16.00 -20.91
CA LEU A 1119 -22.77 15.03 -21.77
C LEU A 1119 -22.45 13.73 -21.00
N PHE A 1120 -22.65 12.58 -21.64
CA PHE A 1120 -22.29 11.26 -21.15
C PHE A 1120 -21.85 10.34 -22.30
N PHE A 1121 -21.22 9.21 -22.00
CA PHE A 1121 -20.85 8.21 -23.00
C PHE A 1121 -21.93 7.14 -23.14
N TYR A 1122 -22.28 6.79 -24.38
CA TYR A 1122 -23.26 5.75 -24.69
C TYR A 1122 -22.67 4.72 -25.67
N LEU A 1123 -22.79 3.42 -25.36
CA LEU A 1123 -22.33 2.33 -26.24
C LEU A 1123 -23.25 1.11 -26.10
N ASN A 1124 -24.35 1.08 -26.83
CA ASN A 1124 -25.22 -0.10 -26.92
C ASN A 1124 -25.35 -0.50 -28.40
N PRO A 1125 -24.47 -1.36 -28.93
CA PRO A 1125 -24.45 -1.70 -30.35
C PRO A 1125 -25.80 -2.20 -30.91
N PRO A 1126 -26.64 -2.94 -30.14
CA PRO A 1126 -28.00 -3.28 -30.53
C PRO A 1126 -28.99 -2.12 -30.76
N GLU A 1127 -28.85 -1.01 -30.02
CA GLU A 1127 -29.83 0.09 -30.01
C GLU A 1127 -29.35 1.35 -30.73
N THR A 1128 -28.06 1.42 -31.04
CA THR A 1128 -27.47 2.60 -31.66
C THR A 1128 -27.44 2.50 -33.19
N PRO A 1129 -27.53 3.63 -33.91
CA PRO A 1129 -27.50 3.67 -35.38
C PRO A 1129 -26.25 3.04 -36.02
N ARG A 1130 -25.12 3.03 -35.28
CA ARG A 1130 -23.82 2.48 -35.67
C ARG A 1130 -23.21 1.82 -34.44
N PRO A 1131 -22.46 0.71 -34.58
CA PRO A 1131 -21.82 0.01 -33.47
C PRO A 1131 -20.53 0.72 -33.04
N VAL A 1132 -20.62 2.02 -32.74
CA VAL A 1132 -19.52 2.87 -32.27
C VAL A 1132 -19.92 3.53 -30.95
N PRO A 1133 -18.97 4.01 -30.15
CA PRO A 1133 -19.31 4.84 -28.99
C PRO A 1133 -19.88 6.19 -29.42
N TYR A 1134 -20.78 6.73 -28.61
CA TYR A 1134 -21.37 8.05 -28.80
C TYR A 1134 -21.07 8.95 -27.60
N PHE A 1135 -20.84 10.23 -27.86
CA PHE A 1135 -21.17 11.25 -26.87
C PHE A 1135 -22.68 11.46 -26.93
N ALA A 1136 -23.34 11.45 -25.79
CA ALA A 1136 -24.77 11.58 -25.68
C ALA A 1136 -25.15 12.66 -24.67
N PHE A 1137 -26.29 13.32 -24.86
CA PHE A 1137 -26.88 14.18 -23.83
C PHE A 1137 -28.41 14.14 -23.96
N VAL A 1138 -29.12 14.43 -22.85
CA VAL A 1138 -30.59 14.51 -22.83
C VAL A 1138 -31.00 15.97 -22.91
N GLU A 1139 -32.02 16.30 -23.67
CA GLU A 1139 -32.64 17.62 -23.63
C GLU A 1139 -34.17 17.51 -23.76
N GLU A 1140 -34.90 18.28 -22.95
CA GLU A 1140 -36.37 18.31 -22.97
C GLU A 1140 -36.90 19.11 -24.16
N ASP A 1141 -36.24 20.23 -24.47
CA ASP A 1141 -36.59 21.07 -25.60
C ASP A 1141 -35.85 20.64 -26.87
N GLU A 1142 -36.61 20.24 -27.88
CA GLU A 1142 -36.04 19.73 -29.14
C GLU A 1142 -35.15 20.78 -29.83
N GLY A 1143 -35.57 22.04 -29.86
CA GLY A 1143 -34.81 23.13 -30.47
C GLY A 1143 -33.45 23.36 -29.79
N ARG A 1144 -33.42 23.40 -28.45
CA ARG A 1144 -32.19 23.52 -27.67
C ARG A 1144 -31.26 22.34 -27.86
N GLY A 1145 -31.82 21.13 -27.86
CA GLY A 1145 -31.00 19.93 -28.01
C GLY A 1145 -30.34 19.86 -29.39
N LEU A 1146 -31.07 20.25 -30.43
CA LEU A 1146 -30.54 20.37 -31.78
C LEU A 1146 -29.43 21.43 -31.88
N ALA A 1147 -29.65 22.63 -31.32
CA ALA A 1147 -28.64 23.69 -31.28
C ALA A 1147 -27.38 23.26 -30.51
N ALA A 1148 -27.54 22.61 -29.36
CA ALA A 1148 -26.43 22.11 -28.55
C ALA A 1148 -25.64 21.00 -29.26
N ALA A 1149 -26.32 20.10 -29.99
CA ALA A 1149 -25.67 19.05 -30.78
C ALA A 1149 -24.88 19.65 -31.95
N ALA A 1150 -25.46 20.63 -32.67
CA ALA A 1150 -24.79 21.35 -33.74
C ALA A 1150 -23.56 22.11 -33.22
N HIS A 1151 -23.69 22.85 -32.12
CA HIS A 1151 -22.57 23.53 -31.49
C HIS A 1151 -21.46 22.55 -31.07
N PHE A 1152 -21.82 21.39 -30.47
CA PHE A 1152 -20.85 20.37 -30.10
C PHE A 1152 -20.08 19.82 -31.31
N VAL A 1153 -20.79 19.59 -32.41
CA VAL A 1153 -20.18 19.12 -33.66
C VAL A 1153 -19.12 20.09 -34.18
N HIS A 1154 -19.34 21.40 -34.07
CA HIS A 1154 -18.41 22.42 -34.56
C HIS A 1154 -17.30 22.76 -33.57
N HIS A 1155 -17.61 22.81 -32.28
CA HIS A 1155 -16.72 23.35 -31.25
C HIS A 1155 -16.19 22.28 -30.28
N ARG A 1156 -16.62 21.02 -30.42
CA ARG A 1156 -16.27 19.89 -29.53
C ARG A 1156 -16.54 20.16 -28.05
N ARG A 1157 -17.55 21.00 -27.75
CA ARG A 1157 -18.03 21.34 -26.41
C ARG A 1157 -19.51 21.71 -26.45
N LEU A 1158 -20.25 21.43 -25.38
CA LEU A 1158 -21.62 21.95 -25.21
C LEU A 1158 -21.56 23.44 -24.86
N PRO A 1159 -22.54 24.26 -25.26
CA PRO A 1159 -22.61 25.65 -24.86
C PRO A 1159 -22.81 25.76 -23.33
N ALA A 1160 -22.13 26.70 -22.67
CA ALA A 1160 -22.18 26.87 -21.22
C ALA A 1160 -23.51 27.47 -20.74
N GLU A 1161 -24.14 28.29 -21.57
CA GLU A 1161 -25.48 28.84 -21.43
C GLU A 1161 -26.14 28.83 -22.82
N PRO A 1162 -27.48 28.73 -22.91
CA PRO A 1162 -28.18 28.92 -24.17
C PRO A 1162 -28.03 30.37 -24.59
N GLU A 1163 -27.02 30.68 -25.42
CA GLU A 1163 -26.98 31.94 -26.12
C GLU A 1163 -28.20 32.00 -27.05
N GLU A 1164 -28.97 33.08 -26.99
CA GLU A 1164 -29.99 33.41 -28.00
C GLU A 1164 -29.26 33.75 -29.32
N GLU A 1165 -28.60 32.76 -29.92
CA GLU A 1165 -28.15 32.88 -31.29
C GLU A 1165 -29.39 32.92 -32.18
N LYS A 1166 -29.43 33.94 -33.05
CA LYS A 1166 -30.49 34.15 -34.03
C LYS A 1166 -30.66 32.87 -34.84
N ASP A 1167 -31.89 32.35 -34.86
CA ASP A 1167 -32.35 31.18 -35.61
C ASP A 1167 -31.66 31.03 -36.97
N GLU A 1168 -30.50 30.35 -37.02
CA GLU A 1168 -30.06 29.72 -38.25
C GLU A 1168 -30.94 28.48 -38.40
N GLU A 1169 -31.90 28.58 -39.32
CA GLU A 1169 -32.87 27.53 -39.64
C GLU A 1169 -32.10 26.27 -40.09
N VAL A 1170 -31.86 25.35 -39.16
CA VAL A 1170 -31.19 24.07 -39.48
C VAL A 1170 -32.18 23.22 -40.28
N ASP A 1171 -31.93 23.08 -41.58
CA ASP A 1171 -32.80 22.36 -42.51
C ASP A 1171 -32.69 20.84 -42.33
N TYR A 1172 -33.72 20.20 -41.76
CA TYR A 1172 -33.77 18.74 -41.52
C TYR A 1172 -34.55 18.02 -42.63
N GLU A 1173 -33.96 16.96 -43.19
CA GLU A 1173 -34.70 16.01 -44.04
C GLU A 1173 -35.41 14.98 -43.15
N THR A 1174 -36.73 15.04 -43.08
CA THR A 1174 -37.57 14.02 -42.44
C THR A 1174 -37.59 12.74 -43.29
N TRP A 1175 -36.99 11.66 -42.79
CA TRP A 1175 -37.09 10.33 -43.40
C TRP A 1175 -38.19 9.50 -42.75
N SER A 1176 -39.03 8.85 -43.56
CA SER A 1176 -40.02 7.85 -43.15
C SER A 1176 -39.60 6.43 -43.56
N GLU A 1177 -39.78 5.51 -42.61
CA GLU A 1177 -39.95 4.05 -42.77
C GLU A 1177 -38.72 3.18 -43.11
N ALA A 1178 -38.03 2.79 -42.03
CA ALA A 1178 -37.62 1.40 -41.68
C ALA A 1178 -36.26 1.43 -40.93
N GLY A 1179 -36.24 2.02 -39.73
CA GLY A 1179 -35.04 2.06 -38.88
C GLY A 1179 -34.97 3.26 -37.93
N GLY A 1180 -35.62 4.38 -38.27
CA GLY A 1180 -36.27 5.30 -37.31
C GLY A 1180 -35.43 6.29 -36.49
N TRP A 1181 -34.22 6.67 -36.91
CA TRP A 1181 -33.43 7.70 -36.22
C TRP A 1181 -33.35 8.99 -37.05
N PRO A 1182 -33.94 10.12 -36.60
CA PRO A 1182 -33.68 11.43 -37.18
C PRO A 1182 -32.18 11.74 -37.19
N ARG A 1183 -31.68 12.23 -38.32
CA ARG A 1183 -30.26 12.53 -38.55
C ARG A 1183 -30.13 13.93 -39.15
N SER A 1184 -29.13 14.69 -38.71
CA SER A 1184 -28.84 15.97 -39.38
C SER A 1184 -28.36 15.75 -40.82
N ARG A 1185 -28.64 16.70 -41.72
CA ARG A 1185 -28.25 16.63 -43.15
C ARG A 1185 -26.75 16.41 -43.34
N ASP A 1186 -25.95 16.99 -42.44
CA ASP A 1186 -24.49 16.86 -42.38
C ASP A 1186 -23.99 15.58 -41.72
N SER A 1187 -24.89 14.68 -41.31
CA SER A 1187 -24.57 13.31 -40.90
C SER A 1187 -23.82 13.16 -39.56
N ARG A 1188 -23.77 14.21 -38.71
CA ARG A 1188 -22.84 14.28 -37.56
C ARG A 1188 -23.44 13.95 -36.18
N PHE A 1189 -24.75 13.78 -36.06
CA PHE A 1189 -25.42 13.28 -34.85
C PHE A 1189 -26.77 12.64 -35.17
N TYR A 1190 -27.33 11.91 -34.20
CA TYR A 1190 -28.62 11.22 -34.24
C TYR A 1190 -29.48 11.64 -33.05
N VAL A 1191 -30.80 11.53 -33.16
CA VAL A 1191 -31.73 11.89 -32.08
C VAL A 1191 -32.60 10.69 -31.71
N TYR A 1192 -32.69 10.37 -30.41
CA TYR A 1192 -33.62 9.38 -29.86
C TYR A 1192 -34.78 10.09 -29.16
N PRO A 1193 -35.99 10.13 -29.74
CA PRO A 1193 -37.14 10.72 -29.05
C PRO A 1193 -37.60 9.83 -27.88
N ARG A 1194 -37.80 10.41 -26.70
CA ARG A 1194 -38.23 9.74 -25.47
C ARG A 1194 -39.34 10.50 -24.75
N GLY A 1195 -40.53 10.53 -25.34
CA GLY A 1195 -41.72 11.11 -24.69
C GLY A 1195 -41.61 12.63 -24.53
N ARG A 1196 -41.11 13.11 -23.37
CA ARG A 1196 -40.96 14.55 -23.06
C ARG A 1196 -39.56 15.11 -23.33
N ASP A 1197 -38.59 14.24 -23.56
CA ASP A 1197 -37.21 14.62 -23.85
C ASP A 1197 -36.66 13.79 -25.02
N ALA A 1198 -35.44 14.12 -25.46
CA ALA A 1198 -34.73 13.38 -26.49
C ALA A 1198 -33.26 13.17 -26.10
N VAL A 1199 -32.68 12.05 -26.54
CA VAL A 1199 -31.25 11.75 -26.39
C VAL A 1199 -30.53 12.04 -27.71
N TYR A 1200 -29.57 12.96 -27.68
CA TYR A 1200 -28.78 13.36 -28.84
C TYR A 1200 -27.49 12.56 -28.85
N LEU A 1201 -27.27 11.73 -29.87
CA LEU A 1201 -26.12 10.84 -30.00
C LEU A 1201 -25.14 11.35 -31.07
N LEU A 1202 -23.94 11.71 -30.64
CA LEU A 1202 -22.83 12.20 -31.46
C LEU A 1202 -21.79 11.07 -31.62
N PRO A 1203 -21.71 10.39 -32.76
CA PRO A 1203 -20.79 9.26 -32.96
C PRO A 1203 -19.34 9.71 -32.79
N ILE A 1204 -18.57 8.92 -32.03
CA ILE A 1204 -17.14 9.14 -31.82
C ILE A 1204 -16.40 8.39 -32.94
N GLU A 1205 -16.28 9.05 -34.07
CA GLU A 1205 -15.45 8.61 -35.18
C GLU A 1205 -13.99 9.02 -34.91
N LYS A 1206 -13.05 8.11 -35.19
CA LYS A 1206 -11.62 8.16 -34.82
C LYS A 1206 -10.95 9.52 -34.98
#